data_AF-A0A1M7YPX1-F1
#
_entry.id   AF-A0A1M7YPX1-F1
#
_cell.length_a   1.000
_cell.length_b   1.000
_cell.length_c   1.000
_cell.angle_alpha   90.00
_cell.angle_beta   90.00
_cell.angle_gamma   90.00
#
_symmetry.space_group_name_H-M   'P 1'
#
loop_
_entity.id
_entity.type
_entity.pdbx_description
1 polymer ?
#
loop_
_entity_poly.entity_id
_entity_poly.type
_entity_poly.pdbx_seq_one_letter_code
_entity_poly.pdbx_strand_id
1 'polypeptide(L)'
;MIDSMSASPLHPIPEAVKTVLKQFNSYDDPCLVLLYCDATQDVIDAAYQQVVEQNHCEASNWLYLEQNLRFCHLFCNYQNANFVAHDLTDILTRQGYQAKLSLFRHNCIGHAEDTYRWNVTQLLALLETTDPVAINDFCDTHHWQGINQYVEADREARLVAEEQNAEEETPPPEAHGEHIAAPLKQLFPFIVHLPQGEMLWHYVLTGEPMLNGKTELNAEPELTEKYDAPLTLEACLLDLDSVLVVLHAKRHSPGFYRHLLRSCHDGSVPPQHEILANLTDILRPLYQVLLSAPHDCQNQQRFLRVLDIFFHLFDQQDLPKKWRQILVKDEATACLSASEFERRYTLPMETQDNAISPRTQKHIDQIIDSLDNFYSCDHEDYQEIERVFGANRHAYNYSLWQRDDEEQQTLCRLIGAILLSQDHDAGRANDDTDTLLQWVSEGLYQDVYKQIEHDCRHQPKQLKAWLFGGNNDGFAAVVDELKSKLKYDMARDFHATIGVIQTKYHLFSSIGIFRPMLATCYWLYKVNQDDVAKRVILLSMALAPQATIDSMSRFYRKSFRGFAAPELRNTFFTALHDMGISEADLSAFHISIAIEYEESELETLVHRYAEQDQDAREQWNLAINKLSSYARDYFYLNVHRLHPELNTPLRDFRPIVVREIMSAVAKDKHDVDINTLSDSTLRFLDGEMSFDQYQHLTHHQVDRKQFDIPPYYYTKEAPKILPQILVEPDPATQLRWIQWFCCKSTPRKFSWTNLFRRHTTHNKKLQTVFLEEMFFEQFVHEGNLSFIDRQTIELDDLTSEGLECWQDYQRHMTRKIKRQ
;
A
#
# COMPACT_ATOMS: atom_id res chain seq x y z
N MET A 1 -7.93 -39.11 -6.49
CA MET A 1 -8.91 -38.28 -5.73
C MET A 1 -8.19 -37.32 -4.77
N ILE A 2 -7.04 -36.74 -5.12
CA ILE A 2 -6.85 -35.41 -5.75
C ILE A 2 -7.92 -34.99 -6.77
N ASP A 3 -8.52 -35.93 -7.50
CA ASP A 3 -9.69 -35.74 -8.39
C ASP A 3 -10.96 -35.09 -7.78
N SER A 4 -11.09 -34.95 -6.45
CA SER A 4 -12.16 -34.12 -5.84
C SER A 4 -11.81 -32.63 -5.86
N MET A 5 -10.52 -32.27 -5.94
CA MET A 5 -10.01 -30.93 -6.20
C MET A 5 -9.62 -30.82 -7.67
N SER A 6 -10.63 -30.70 -8.55
CA SER A 6 -10.37 -30.40 -9.96
C SER A 6 -9.62 -29.06 -10.09
N ALA A 7 -8.72 -28.93 -11.06
CA ALA A 7 -8.00 -27.69 -11.40
C ALA A 7 -8.90 -26.54 -11.90
N SER A 8 -10.22 -26.62 -11.68
CA SER A 8 -11.16 -25.55 -12.02
C SER A 8 -11.28 -24.57 -10.83
N PRO A 9 -11.06 -23.27 -11.04
CA PRO A 9 -11.26 -22.21 -10.02
C PRO A 9 -12.71 -22.04 -9.54
N LEU A 10 -13.61 -22.92 -9.96
CA LEU A 10 -15.04 -22.95 -9.65
C LEU A 10 -15.42 -23.97 -8.56
N HIS A 11 -14.46 -24.60 -7.87
CA HIS A 11 -14.79 -25.51 -6.77
C HIS A 11 -15.52 -24.80 -5.61
N PRO A 12 -16.61 -25.38 -5.07
CA PRO A 12 -17.30 -24.80 -3.94
C PRO A 12 -16.40 -24.82 -2.70
N ILE A 13 -16.13 -23.63 -2.15
CA ILE A 13 -15.40 -23.48 -0.88
C ILE A 13 -16.17 -24.24 0.22
N PRO A 14 -15.51 -25.10 1.02
CA PRO A 14 -16.17 -25.81 2.11
C PRO A 14 -16.89 -24.85 3.08
N GLU A 15 -18.11 -25.16 3.51
CA GLU A 15 -18.91 -24.24 4.35
C GLU A 15 -18.22 -23.88 5.68
N ALA A 16 -17.43 -24.79 6.24
CA ALA A 16 -16.60 -24.49 7.42
C ALA A 16 -15.55 -23.41 7.15
N VAL A 17 -14.94 -23.42 5.96
CA VAL A 17 -13.97 -22.41 5.52
C VAL A 17 -14.70 -21.11 5.21
N LYS A 18 -15.83 -21.13 4.48
CA LYS A 18 -16.63 -19.92 4.22
C LYS A 18 -17.06 -19.23 5.51
N THR A 19 -17.42 -20.00 6.54
CA THR A 19 -17.81 -19.45 7.84
C THR A 19 -16.65 -18.70 8.49
N VAL A 20 -15.42 -19.21 8.39
CA VAL A 20 -14.22 -18.53 8.89
C VAL A 20 -13.85 -17.32 8.03
N LEU A 21 -13.89 -17.44 6.70
CA LEU A 21 -13.56 -16.33 5.79
C LEU A 21 -14.53 -15.14 5.94
N LYS A 22 -15.79 -15.39 6.32
CA LYS A 22 -16.79 -14.35 6.62
C LYS A 22 -16.56 -13.60 7.94
N GLN A 23 -15.67 -14.12 8.81
CA GLN A 23 -15.31 -13.44 10.04
C GLN A 23 -14.26 -12.35 9.81
N PHE A 24 -13.54 -12.40 8.69
CA PHE A 24 -12.57 -11.39 8.31
C PHE A 24 -13.29 -10.13 7.83
N ASN A 25 -13.01 -9.01 8.48
CA ASN A 25 -13.47 -7.69 8.09
C ASN A 25 -12.49 -7.03 7.11
N SER A 26 -12.83 -5.86 6.57
CA SER A 26 -12.01 -5.14 5.58
C SER A 26 -10.66 -4.62 6.08
N TYR A 27 -10.35 -4.79 7.37
CA TYR A 27 -9.08 -4.42 8.00
C TYR A 27 -8.21 -5.63 8.39
N ASP A 28 -8.77 -6.84 8.31
CA ASP A 28 -8.04 -8.05 8.65
C ASP A 28 -7.13 -8.46 7.47
N ASP A 29 -5.83 -8.61 7.72
CA ASP A 29 -4.83 -9.11 6.76
C ASP A 29 -4.27 -10.46 7.24
N PRO A 30 -5.13 -11.51 7.32
CA PRO A 30 -4.70 -12.82 7.76
C PRO A 30 -3.88 -13.52 6.67
N CYS A 31 -2.89 -14.27 7.09
CA CYS A 31 -2.29 -15.29 6.23
C CYS A 31 -3.17 -16.53 6.26
N LEU A 32 -3.66 -16.94 5.09
CA LEU A 32 -4.39 -18.17 4.89
C LEU A 32 -3.38 -19.30 4.70
N VAL A 33 -3.51 -20.38 5.49
CA VAL A 33 -2.57 -21.50 5.45
C VAL A 33 -3.31 -22.77 5.07
N LEU A 34 -2.79 -23.46 4.05
CA LEU A 34 -3.18 -24.81 3.69
C LEU A 34 -2.01 -25.76 3.91
N LEU A 35 -2.23 -26.82 4.68
CA LEU A 35 -1.26 -27.87 4.94
C LEU A 35 -1.76 -29.18 4.33
N TYR A 36 -0.97 -29.76 3.44
CA TYR A 36 -1.09 -31.14 3.00
C TYR A 36 -0.06 -32.00 3.73
N CYS A 37 -0.51 -32.96 4.55
CA CYS A 37 0.38 -33.84 5.30
C CYS A 37 -0.20 -35.25 5.50
N ASP A 38 0.64 -36.27 5.43
CA ASP A 38 0.28 -37.68 5.67
C ASP A 38 0.46 -38.14 7.13
N ALA A 39 0.81 -37.21 8.04
CA ALA A 39 0.95 -37.46 9.46
C ALA A 39 -0.39 -37.65 10.18
N THR A 40 -0.36 -38.29 11.36
CA THR A 40 -1.53 -38.38 12.23
C THR A 40 -1.87 -37.02 12.85
N GLN A 41 -3.14 -36.82 13.19
CA GLN A 41 -3.64 -35.57 13.76
C GLN A 41 -2.83 -35.11 14.98
N ASP A 42 -2.59 -35.98 15.96
CA ASP A 42 -1.86 -35.64 17.18
C ASP A 42 -0.44 -35.11 16.89
N VAL A 43 0.19 -35.62 15.83
CA VAL A 43 1.53 -35.19 15.40
C VAL A 43 1.48 -33.81 14.75
N ILE A 44 0.47 -33.56 13.92
CA ILE A 44 0.26 -32.27 13.25
C ILE A 44 -0.08 -31.19 14.29
N ASP A 45 -0.99 -31.47 15.21
CA ASP A 45 -1.41 -30.53 16.26
C ASP A 45 -0.24 -30.18 17.19
N ALA A 46 0.57 -31.18 17.59
CA ALA A 46 1.77 -30.94 18.41
C ALA A 46 2.83 -30.11 17.68
N ALA A 47 3.09 -30.41 16.39
CA ALA A 47 4.04 -29.65 15.59
C ALA A 47 3.56 -28.21 15.36
N TYR A 48 2.26 -28.03 15.07
CA TYR A 48 1.66 -26.72 14.86
C TYR A 48 1.71 -25.87 16.13
N GLN A 49 1.30 -26.41 17.27
CA GLN A 49 1.33 -25.69 18.54
C GLN A 49 2.76 -25.29 18.93
N GLN A 50 3.73 -26.20 18.74
CA GLN A 50 5.14 -25.89 18.96
C GLN A 50 5.61 -24.70 18.10
N VAL A 51 5.25 -24.70 16.81
CA VAL A 51 5.68 -23.65 15.86
C VAL A 51 5.01 -22.31 16.15
N VAL A 52 3.71 -22.32 16.49
CA VAL A 52 2.96 -21.11 16.85
C VAL A 52 3.51 -20.48 18.13
N GLU A 53 3.81 -21.29 19.16
CA GLU A 53 4.40 -20.83 20.42
C GLU A 53 5.83 -20.30 20.22
N GLN A 54 6.65 -20.98 19.40
CA GLN A 54 8.04 -20.59 19.11
C GLN A 54 8.13 -19.28 18.31
N ASN A 55 7.18 -19.04 17.41
CA ASN A 55 7.17 -17.88 16.51
C ASN A 55 6.25 -16.74 16.98
N HIS A 56 5.67 -16.85 18.19
CA HIS A 56 4.78 -15.85 18.79
C HIS A 56 3.65 -15.38 17.86
N CYS A 57 3.04 -16.31 17.12
CA CYS A 57 1.99 -16.00 16.16
C CYS A 57 0.61 -16.13 16.80
N GLU A 58 -0.30 -15.22 16.48
CA GLU A 58 -1.73 -15.44 16.74
C GLU A 58 -2.29 -16.28 15.60
N ALA A 59 -2.79 -17.47 15.90
CA ALA A 59 -3.22 -18.42 14.88
C ALA A 59 -4.48 -19.16 15.30
N SER A 60 -5.32 -19.47 14.32
CA SER A 60 -6.53 -20.26 14.55
C SER A 60 -6.20 -21.74 14.75
N ASN A 61 -7.14 -22.48 15.34
CA ASN A 61 -7.08 -23.94 15.28
C ASN A 61 -7.20 -24.44 13.84
N TRP A 62 -6.75 -25.67 13.59
CA TRP A 62 -6.93 -26.33 12.30
C TRP A 62 -8.41 -26.60 12.00
N LEU A 63 -8.84 -26.23 10.80
CA LEU A 63 -10.01 -26.76 10.13
C LEU A 63 -9.61 -27.98 9.29
N TYR A 64 -10.28 -29.08 9.56
CA TYR A 64 -10.01 -30.38 8.95
C TYR A 64 -10.85 -30.51 7.68
N LEU A 65 -10.22 -30.35 6.51
CA LEU A 65 -10.92 -30.35 5.23
C LEU A 65 -11.08 -31.78 4.68
N GLU A 66 -9.97 -32.52 4.58
CA GLU A 66 -9.92 -33.92 4.11
C GLU A 66 -8.87 -34.71 4.90
N GLN A 67 -8.70 -36.02 4.67
CA GLN A 67 -7.79 -36.86 5.48
C GLN A 67 -6.37 -36.26 5.64
N ASN A 68 -5.81 -35.70 4.57
CA ASN A 68 -4.47 -35.13 4.56
C ASN A 68 -4.44 -33.60 4.39
N LEU A 69 -5.60 -32.93 4.32
CA LEU A 69 -5.68 -31.49 4.05
C LEU A 69 -6.25 -30.72 5.23
N ARG A 70 -5.56 -29.65 5.62
CA ARG A 70 -5.91 -28.77 6.73
C ARG A 70 -5.87 -27.33 6.29
N PHE A 71 -6.68 -26.51 6.95
CA PHE A 71 -6.72 -25.07 6.75
C PHE A 71 -6.69 -24.34 8.10
N CYS A 72 -5.90 -23.27 8.21
CA CYS A 72 -5.99 -22.33 9.31
C CYS A 72 -5.74 -20.91 8.79
N HIS A 73 -5.92 -19.93 9.67
CA HIS A 73 -5.46 -18.57 9.44
C HIS A 73 -4.56 -18.11 10.58
N LEU A 74 -3.67 -17.18 10.27
CA LEU A 74 -2.76 -16.59 11.24
C LEU A 74 -2.59 -15.09 10.99
N PHE A 75 -2.40 -14.34 12.07
CA PHE A 75 -2.08 -12.93 12.03
C PHE A 75 -0.61 -12.76 12.39
N CYS A 76 0.22 -12.55 11.38
CA CYS A 76 1.63 -12.30 11.60
C CYS A 76 2.24 -11.49 10.44
N ASN A 77 3.43 -10.94 10.68
CA ASN A 77 4.20 -10.27 9.64
C ASN A 77 4.91 -11.29 8.71
N TYR A 78 5.46 -10.81 7.60
CA TYR A 78 6.09 -11.66 6.59
C TYR A 78 7.24 -12.54 7.13
N GLN A 79 8.00 -12.06 8.12
CA GLN A 79 9.11 -12.82 8.72
C GLN A 79 8.57 -14.03 9.49
N ASN A 80 7.55 -13.79 10.31
CA ASN A 80 6.89 -14.83 11.09
C ASN A 80 6.15 -15.82 10.18
N ALA A 81 5.55 -15.36 9.07
CA ALA A 81 4.89 -16.23 8.10
C ALA A 81 5.90 -17.20 7.46
N ASN A 82 7.09 -16.71 7.09
CA ASN A 82 8.20 -17.51 6.59
C ASN A 82 8.68 -18.55 7.62
N PHE A 83 8.91 -18.13 8.86
CA PHE A 83 9.37 -19.05 9.92
C PHE A 83 8.33 -20.13 10.22
N VAL A 84 7.04 -19.76 10.35
CA VAL A 84 5.97 -20.72 10.61
C VAL A 84 5.85 -21.76 9.48
N ALA A 85 5.89 -21.32 8.23
CA ALA A 85 5.77 -22.21 7.08
C ALA A 85 6.92 -23.23 6.98
N HIS A 86 8.16 -22.76 7.16
CA HIS A 86 9.34 -23.61 7.07
C HIS A 86 9.53 -24.48 8.31
N ASP A 87 9.35 -23.96 9.53
CA ASP A 87 9.52 -24.74 10.75
C ASP A 87 8.51 -25.89 10.86
N LEU A 88 7.25 -25.63 10.46
CA LEU A 88 6.20 -26.64 10.50
C LEU A 88 6.48 -27.79 9.52
N THR A 89 6.88 -27.46 8.29
CA THR A 89 7.22 -28.48 7.30
C THR A 89 8.52 -29.22 7.67
N ASP A 90 9.50 -28.54 8.26
CA ASP A 90 10.74 -29.15 8.75
C ASP A 90 10.50 -30.15 9.88
N ILE A 91 9.69 -29.78 10.88
CA ILE A 91 9.37 -30.67 12.01
C ILE A 91 8.68 -31.94 11.51
N LEU A 92 7.68 -31.79 10.64
CA LEU A 92 6.93 -32.92 10.07
C LEU A 92 7.81 -33.80 9.18
N THR A 93 8.66 -33.18 8.34
CA THR A 93 9.59 -33.90 7.45
C THR A 93 10.68 -34.65 8.23
N ARG A 94 11.22 -34.04 9.30
CA ARG A 94 12.19 -34.71 10.19
C ARG A 94 11.60 -35.94 10.90
N GLN A 95 10.30 -35.93 11.14
CA GLN A 95 9.56 -37.06 11.70
C GLN A 95 9.19 -38.13 10.65
N GLY A 96 9.56 -37.93 9.38
CA GLY A 96 9.42 -38.91 8.30
C GLY A 96 8.13 -38.77 7.48
N TYR A 97 7.38 -37.68 7.67
CA TYR A 97 6.13 -37.41 6.96
C TYR A 97 6.35 -36.54 5.73
N GLN A 98 5.49 -36.68 4.74
CA GLN A 98 5.41 -35.75 3.62
C GLN A 98 4.54 -34.57 4.03
N ALA A 99 5.13 -33.38 4.09
CA ALA A 99 4.43 -32.14 4.40
C ALA A 99 4.67 -31.11 3.29
N LYS A 100 3.58 -30.54 2.78
CA LYS A 100 3.58 -29.41 1.84
C LYS A 100 2.69 -28.32 2.40
N LEU A 101 3.18 -27.09 2.47
CA LEU A 101 2.46 -25.97 3.05
C LEU A 101 2.37 -24.81 2.07
N SER A 102 1.15 -24.39 1.78
CA SER A 102 0.86 -23.19 1.01
C SER A 102 0.36 -22.11 1.94
N LEU A 103 1.06 -20.98 1.99
CA LEU A 103 0.68 -19.80 2.76
C LEU A 103 0.41 -18.66 1.79
N PHE A 104 -0.75 -18.03 1.94
CA PHE A 104 -1.18 -16.94 1.08
C PHE A 104 -1.70 -15.80 1.95
N ARG A 105 -1.02 -14.67 1.94
CA ARG A 105 -1.42 -13.47 2.66
C ARG A 105 -2.66 -12.86 2.00
N HIS A 106 -3.67 -12.60 2.79
CA HIS A 106 -4.89 -11.99 2.29
C HIS A 106 -4.71 -10.48 2.17
N ASN A 107 -4.73 -9.94 0.94
CA ASN A 107 -4.87 -8.51 0.78
C ASN A 107 -6.23 -8.07 1.36
N CYS A 108 -6.21 -7.23 2.41
CA CYS A 108 -7.39 -6.71 3.11
C CYS A 108 -8.39 -5.97 2.20
N ILE A 109 -7.99 -5.65 0.96
CA ILE A 109 -8.81 -5.00 -0.07
C ILE A 109 -9.50 -6.02 -1.01
N GLY A 110 -9.05 -7.29 -1.01
CA GLY A 110 -9.59 -8.37 -1.86
C GLY A 110 -10.69 -9.20 -1.19
N HIS A 111 -11.31 -10.13 -1.93
CA HIS A 111 -12.21 -11.11 -1.31
C HIS A 111 -11.43 -12.29 -0.73
N ALA A 112 -11.62 -12.58 0.56
CA ALA A 112 -10.96 -13.70 1.25
C ALA A 112 -11.28 -15.06 0.60
N GLU A 113 -12.46 -15.21 0.01
CA GLU A 113 -12.86 -16.39 -0.77
C GLU A 113 -12.00 -16.60 -2.02
N ASP A 114 -11.66 -15.53 -2.72
CA ASP A 114 -10.80 -15.59 -3.92
C ASP A 114 -9.36 -15.89 -3.51
N THR A 115 -8.90 -15.26 -2.42
CA THR A 115 -7.57 -15.55 -1.82
C THR A 115 -7.45 -17.02 -1.41
N TYR A 116 -8.50 -17.60 -0.82
CA TYR A 116 -8.53 -19.02 -0.50
C TYR A 116 -8.42 -19.90 -1.76
N ARG A 117 -9.10 -19.55 -2.85
CA ARG A 117 -9.01 -20.29 -4.13
C ARG A 117 -7.63 -20.17 -4.77
N TRP A 118 -7.00 -19.01 -4.68
CA TRP A 118 -5.63 -18.81 -5.12
C TRP A 118 -4.65 -19.62 -4.27
N ASN A 119 -4.86 -19.66 -2.95
CA ASN A 119 -4.09 -20.51 -2.05
C ASN A 119 -4.23 -22.01 -2.39
N VAL A 120 -5.44 -22.46 -2.74
CA VAL A 120 -5.66 -23.82 -3.26
C VAL A 120 -4.89 -24.05 -4.56
N THR A 121 -4.94 -23.11 -5.49
CA THR A 121 -4.23 -23.20 -6.78
C THR A 121 -2.71 -23.27 -6.56
N GLN A 122 -2.19 -22.45 -5.65
CA GLN A 122 -0.79 -22.46 -5.23
C GLN A 122 -0.41 -23.79 -4.57
N LEU A 123 -1.26 -24.36 -3.71
CA LEU A 123 -1.02 -25.68 -3.12
C LEU A 123 -0.98 -26.77 -4.18
N LEU A 124 -1.91 -26.76 -5.15
CA LEU A 124 -1.93 -27.76 -6.22
C LEU A 124 -0.66 -27.69 -7.07
N ALA A 125 -0.20 -26.49 -7.43
CA ALA A 125 1.09 -26.31 -8.10
C ALA A 125 2.26 -26.81 -7.22
N LEU A 126 2.26 -26.47 -5.92
CA LEU A 126 3.29 -26.89 -4.97
C LEU A 126 3.39 -28.41 -4.85
N LEU A 127 2.26 -29.14 -4.91
CA LEU A 127 2.23 -30.60 -4.86
C LEU A 127 2.95 -31.26 -6.05
N GLU A 128 3.08 -30.56 -7.19
CA GLU A 128 3.82 -31.04 -8.37
C GLU A 128 5.34 -30.79 -8.28
N THR A 129 5.78 -30.00 -7.30
CA THR A 129 7.19 -29.64 -7.12
C THR A 129 7.89 -30.45 -6.03
N THR A 130 9.22 -30.34 -5.96
CA THR A 130 10.00 -30.86 -4.82
C THR A 130 9.93 -29.96 -3.59
N ASP A 131 9.50 -28.70 -3.73
CA ASP A 131 9.62 -27.69 -2.67
C ASP A 131 8.58 -27.90 -1.56
N PRO A 132 8.96 -27.83 -0.27
CA PRO A 132 8.06 -28.12 0.84
C PRO A 132 7.06 -26.98 1.12
N VAL A 133 7.36 -25.76 0.66
CA VAL A 133 6.64 -24.55 1.05
C VAL A 133 6.46 -23.65 -0.18
N ALA A 134 5.27 -23.06 -0.33
CA ALA A 134 5.04 -21.90 -1.18
C ALA A 134 4.42 -20.79 -0.34
N ILE A 135 4.97 -19.58 -0.42
CA ILE A 135 4.50 -18.40 0.30
C ILE A 135 4.19 -17.31 -0.71
N ASN A 136 3.04 -16.67 -0.58
CA ASN A 136 2.66 -15.49 -1.32
C ASN A 136 2.24 -14.40 -0.34
N ASP A 137 3.15 -13.47 -0.04
CA ASP A 137 3.01 -12.42 0.98
C ASP A 137 3.03 -11.00 0.40
N PHE A 138 3.02 -10.90 -0.94
CA PHE A 138 3.17 -9.69 -1.75
C PHE A 138 4.53 -8.97 -1.64
N CYS A 139 5.56 -9.62 -1.06
CA CYS A 139 6.88 -9.02 -0.88
C CYS A 139 7.94 -9.50 -1.88
N ASP A 140 7.80 -10.69 -2.49
CA ASP A 140 8.74 -11.21 -3.52
C ASP A 140 8.28 -10.78 -4.93
N THR A 141 8.86 -9.70 -5.43
CA THR A 141 8.60 -9.13 -6.75
C THR A 141 9.28 -9.91 -7.89
N HIS A 142 10.29 -10.73 -7.60
CA HIS A 142 11.13 -11.42 -8.61
C HIS A 142 10.53 -12.73 -9.13
N HIS A 143 9.77 -13.45 -8.29
CA HIS A 143 9.04 -14.65 -8.72
C HIS A 143 7.57 -14.37 -9.08
N TRP A 144 7.21 -13.10 -9.24
CA TRP A 144 5.85 -12.69 -9.50
C TRP A 144 5.50 -12.85 -10.98
N GLN A 145 4.72 -13.87 -11.32
CA GLN A 145 3.57 -13.60 -12.18
C GLN A 145 2.48 -13.08 -11.24
N GLY A 146 2.07 -11.81 -11.41
CA GLY A 146 1.10 -11.08 -10.57
C GLY A 146 -0.10 -11.92 -10.12
N ILE A 147 -0.89 -11.43 -9.15
CA ILE A 147 -2.30 -11.89 -8.95
C ILE A 147 -3.00 -12.14 -10.30
N ASN A 148 -2.63 -11.37 -11.33
CA ASN A 148 -2.86 -11.59 -12.76
C ASN A 148 -2.85 -13.05 -13.23
N GLN A 149 -1.90 -13.94 -12.90
CA GLN A 149 -1.97 -15.34 -13.37
C GLN A 149 -3.18 -16.09 -12.79
N TYR A 150 -3.51 -15.82 -11.53
CA TYR A 150 -4.66 -16.42 -10.86
C TYR A 150 -5.96 -15.77 -11.32
N VAL A 151 -5.94 -14.46 -11.59
CA VAL A 151 -7.07 -13.69 -12.13
C VAL A 151 -7.33 -14.02 -13.60
N GLU A 152 -6.30 -14.26 -14.40
CA GLU A 152 -6.38 -14.69 -15.80
C GLU A 152 -6.83 -16.14 -15.90
N ALA A 153 -6.33 -17.04 -15.05
CA ALA A 153 -6.85 -18.40 -14.94
C ALA A 153 -8.33 -18.42 -14.50
N ASP A 154 -8.72 -17.57 -13.55
CA ASP A 154 -10.12 -17.35 -13.18
C ASP A 154 -10.95 -16.83 -14.36
N ARG A 155 -10.38 -15.90 -15.15
CA ARG A 155 -11.03 -15.30 -16.32
C ARG A 155 -11.22 -16.31 -17.45
N GLU A 156 -10.22 -17.13 -17.76
CA GLU A 156 -10.29 -18.18 -18.77
C GLU A 156 -11.27 -19.29 -18.37
N ALA A 157 -11.24 -19.75 -17.12
CA ALA A 157 -12.19 -20.74 -16.63
C ALA A 157 -13.64 -20.22 -16.63
N ARG A 158 -13.85 -18.93 -16.37
CA ARG A 158 -15.15 -18.27 -16.48
C ARG A 158 -15.62 -18.15 -17.93
N LEU A 159 -14.72 -17.88 -18.88
CA LEU A 159 -15.03 -17.85 -20.31
C LEU A 159 -15.44 -19.23 -20.85
N VAL A 160 -14.74 -20.30 -20.45
CA VAL A 160 -15.08 -21.68 -20.82
C VAL A 160 -16.43 -22.12 -20.21
N ALA A 161 -16.72 -21.72 -18.97
CA ALA A 161 -18.02 -21.97 -18.34
C ALA A 161 -19.16 -21.14 -18.97
N GLU A 162 -18.87 -19.95 -19.51
CA GLU A 162 -19.83 -19.11 -20.24
C GLU A 162 -20.13 -19.66 -21.64
N GLU A 163 -19.15 -20.23 -22.35
CA GLU A 163 -19.37 -20.91 -23.65
C GLU A 163 -20.20 -22.20 -23.49
N GLN A 164 -19.99 -22.96 -22.41
CA GLN A 164 -20.78 -24.17 -22.13
C GLN A 164 -22.22 -23.88 -21.69
N ASN A 165 -22.47 -22.75 -20.99
CA ASN A 165 -23.83 -22.33 -20.62
C ASN A 165 -24.58 -21.64 -21.77
N ALA A 166 -23.88 -21.08 -22.76
CA ALA A 166 -24.49 -20.44 -23.92
C ALA A 166 -25.05 -21.43 -24.97
N GLU A 167 -24.58 -22.70 -24.96
CA GLU A 167 -25.12 -23.75 -25.85
C GLU A 167 -26.38 -24.45 -25.29
N GLU A 168 -26.74 -24.25 -24.01
CA GLU A 168 -27.91 -24.90 -23.38
C GLU A 168 -29.17 -24.02 -23.25
N GLU A 169 -29.10 -22.70 -23.50
CA GLU A 169 -30.28 -21.83 -23.39
C GLU A 169 -31.14 -21.86 -24.66
N THR A 170 -32.18 -22.70 -24.62
CA THR A 170 -33.30 -22.69 -25.58
C THR A 170 -34.13 -21.40 -25.41
N PRO A 171 -34.55 -20.72 -26.48
CA PRO A 171 -35.26 -19.45 -26.36
C PRO A 171 -36.73 -19.68 -25.91
N PRO A 172 -37.26 -18.88 -24.97
CA PRO A 172 -38.68 -18.90 -24.63
C PRO A 172 -39.53 -18.10 -25.63
N PRO A 173 -40.84 -18.39 -25.71
CA PRO A 173 -41.72 -17.93 -26.78
C PRO A 173 -42.05 -16.45 -26.67
N GLU A 174 -42.15 -15.80 -27.83
CA GLU A 174 -42.56 -14.40 -27.97
C GLU A 174 -43.97 -14.15 -27.41
N ALA A 175 -44.11 -13.11 -26.58
CA ALA A 175 -45.38 -12.51 -26.26
C ALA A 175 -45.34 -10.98 -26.51
N HIS A 176 -46.07 -10.58 -27.55
CA HIS A 176 -46.77 -9.32 -27.77
C HIS A 176 -46.01 -7.98 -27.61
N GLY A 177 -45.63 -7.40 -28.77
CA GLY A 177 -46.32 -6.20 -29.23
C GLY A 177 -45.91 -4.82 -28.69
N GLU A 178 -44.61 -4.53 -28.59
CA GLU A 178 -44.03 -3.18 -28.75
C GLU A 178 -42.52 -3.35 -28.99
N HIS A 179 -41.93 -2.58 -29.91
CA HIS A 179 -40.52 -2.74 -30.25
C HIS A 179 -39.62 -2.12 -29.16
N ILE A 180 -39.55 -2.74 -27.98
CA ILE A 180 -38.71 -2.28 -26.86
C ILE A 180 -37.26 -2.32 -27.32
N ALA A 181 -36.55 -1.19 -27.16
CA ALA A 181 -35.16 -1.05 -27.54
C ALA A 181 -34.27 -2.11 -26.85
N ALA A 182 -33.32 -2.70 -27.58
CA ALA A 182 -32.50 -3.79 -27.08
C ALA A 182 -31.75 -3.47 -25.77
N PRO A 183 -31.16 -2.27 -25.56
CA PRO A 183 -30.53 -1.91 -24.29
C PRO A 183 -31.53 -1.83 -23.12
N LEU A 184 -32.77 -1.43 -23.38
CA LEU A 184 -33.83 -1.38 -22.36
C LEU A 184 -34.29 -2.80 -22.00
N LYS A 185 -34.39 -3.72 -22.97
CA LYS A 185 -34.66 -5.16 -22.72
C LYS A 185 -33.56 -5.81 -21.89
N GLN A 186 -32.30 -5.43 -22.08
CA GLN A 186 -31.19 -5.97 -21.27
C GLN A 186 -31.26 -5.54 -19.80
N LEU A 187 -31.94 -4.44 -19.50
CA LEU A 187 -32.13 -3.94 -18.14
C LEU A 187 -33.37 -4.54 -17.45
N PHE A 188 -34.28 -5.18 -18.19
CA PHE A 188 -35.49 -5.80 -17.66
C PHE A 188 -35.22 -6.77 -16.49
N PRO A 189 -34.27 -7.73 -16.58
CA PRO A 189 -34.01 -8.66 -15.49
C PRO A 189 -33.53 -7.95 -14.21
N PHE A 190 -32.87 -6.79 -14.34
CA PHE A 190 -32.45 -6.00 -13.19
C PHE A 190 -33.66 -5.34 -12.51
N ILE A 191 -34.51 -4.67 -13.29
CA ILE A 191 -35.64 -3.88 -12.78
C ILE A 191 -36.75 -4.78 -12.21
N VAL A 192 -37.13 -5.86 -12.91
CA VAL A 192 -38.28 -6.69 -12.52
C VAL A 192 -38.06 -7.43 -11.18
N HIS A 193 -36.80 -7.65 -10.80
CA HIS A 193 -36.43 -8.31 -9.55
C HIS A 193 -36.20 -7.33 -8.39
N LEU A 194 -36.27 -6.01 -8.61
CA LEU A 194 -36.27 -5.04 -7.52
C LEU A 194 -37.51 -5.22 -6.63
N PRO A 195 -37.52 -4.68 -5.40
CA PRO A 195 -38.75 -4.51 -4.63
C PRO A 195 -39.83 -3.85 -5.50
N GLN A 196 -41.01 -4.48 -5.59
CA GLN A 196 -42.09 -4.05 -6.50
C GLN A 196 -41.70 -3.96 -7.99
N GLY A 197 -40.72 -4.75 -8.43
CA GLY A 197 -40.08 -4.64 -9.73
C GLY A 197 -41.00 -4.81 -10.94
N GLU A 198 -42.06 -5.63 -10.84
CA GLU A 198 -43.09 -5.73 -11.89
C GLU A 198 -43.84 -4.40 -12.09
N MET A 199 -44.17 -3.71 -10.99
CA MET A 199 -44.79 -2.38 -11.03
C MET A 199 -43.82 -1.32 -11.57
N LEU A 200 -42.55 -1.38 -11.16
CA LEU A 200 -41.51 -0.47 -11.66
C LEU A 200 -41.24 -0.67 -13.15
N TRP A 201 -41.24 -1.92 -13.64
CA TRP A 201 -41.09 -2.20 -15.06
C TRP A 201 -42.31 -1.72 -15.87
N HIS A 202 -43.52 -1.92 -15.35
CA HIS A 202 -44.73 -1.37 -15.95
C HIS A 202 -44.66 0.16 -16.02
N TYR A 203 -44.27 0.81 -14.93
CA TYR A 203 -44.04 2.26 -14.87
C TYR A 203 -43.04 2.73 -15.93
N VAL A 204 -41.90 2.04 -16.09
CA VAL A 204 -40.92 2.35 -17.14
C VAL A 204 -41.57 2.35 -18.52
N LEU A 205 -42.38 1.33 -18.84
CA LEU A 205 -42.97 1.16 -20.16
C LEU A 205 -44.15 2.11 -20.45
N THR A 206 -45.07 2.28 -19.50
CA THR A 206 -46.37 2.95 -19.69
C THR A 206 -46.46 4.32 -19.01
N GLY A 207 -45.76 4.51 -17.89
CA GLY A 207 -45.80 5.72 -17.08
C GLY A 207 -46.86 5.71 -15.99
N GLU A 208 -47.62 4.63 -15.87
CA GLU A 208 -48.61 4.42 -14.85
C GLU A 208 -48.17 3.25 -13.94
N PRO A 209 -48.29 3.35 -12.60
CA PRO A 209 -48.07 2.21 -11.72
C PRO A 209 -49.21 1.19 -11.91
N MET A 210 -48.86 -0.11 -11.95
CA MET A 210 -49.85 -1.17 -12.20
C MET A 210 -50.84 -1.25 -11.02
N LEU A 211 -52.13 -0.96 -11.24
CA LEU A 211 -53.17 -1.25 -10.24
C LEU A 211 -53.33 -2.77 -10.14
N ASN A 212 -53.21 -3.32 -8.92
CA ASN A 212 -53.39 -4.75 -8.61
C ASN A 212 -54.48 -5.39 -9.47
N GLY A 213 -54.10 -6.43 -10.20
CA GLY A 213 -54.90 -7.00 -11.28
C GLY A 213 -56.30 -7.44 -10.86
N LYS A 214 -57.29 -7.03 -11.66
CA LYS A 214 -58.40 -7.93 -11.98
C LYS A 214 -57.88 -8.97 -12.96
N THR A 215 -57.62 -10.17 -12.47
CA THR A 215 -57.60 -11.37 -13.32
C THR A 215 -58.81 -12.21 -12.95
N GLU A 216 -59.89 -12.06 -13.72
CA GLU A 216 -60.93 -13.08 -13.80
C GLU A 216 -60.29 -14.35 -14.38
N LEU A 217 -60.24 -15.42 -13.60
CA LEU A 217 -60.76 -16.76 -13.95
C LEU A 217 -60.41 -17.75 -12.82
N ASN A 218 -61.45 -18.24 -12.15
CA ASN A 218 -61.51 -19.49 -11.37
C ASN A 218 -60.67 -19.59 -10.07
N ALA A 219 -61.15 -19.00 -8.98
CA ALA A 219 -60.97 -19.55 -7.63
C ALA A 219 -62.12 -19.07 -6.72
N GLU A 220 -62.61 -19.98 -5.88
CA GLU A 220 -63.80 -19.83 -5.05
C GLU A 220 -63.67 -18.73 -3.97
N PRO A 221 -64.79 -18.15 -3.50
CA PRO A 221 -64.78 -17.06 -2.54
C PRO A 221 -64.90 -17.61 -1.12
N GLU A 222 -63.81 -17.69 -0.37
CA GLU A 222 -63.92 -17.63 1.09
C GLU A 222 -62.58 -17.24 1.73
N LEU A 223 -62.62 -16.16 2.53
CA LEU A 223 -61.58 -15.57 3.38
C LEU A 223 -60.57 -14.64 2.70
N THR A 224 -60.92 -13.35 2.58
CA THR A 224 -59.94 -12.25 2.58
C THR A 224 -60.58 -10.95 3.08
N GLU A 225 -60.60 -10.77 4.40
CA GLU A 225 -60.59 -9.44 5.01
C GLU A 225 -59.14 -9.15 5.45
N LYS A 226 -58.43 -8.30 4.70
CA LYS A 226 -57.56 -7.23 5.21
C LYS A 226 -56.79 -6.54 4.08
N TYR A 227 -57.16 -5.27 3.85
CA TYR A 227 -56.34 -4.17 3.29
C TYR A 227 -55.54 -4.43 2.01
N ASP A 228 -56.17 -4.22 0.84
CA ASP A 228 -55.46 -3.84 -0.38
C ASP A 228 -55.81 -2.37 -0.74
N ALA A 229 -55.06 -1.42 -0.19
CA ALA A 229 -55.00 -0.08 -0.75
C ALA A 229 -54.04 -0.12 -1.95
N PRO A 230 -54.36 0.53 -3.10
CA PRO A 230 -53.43 0.58 -4.22
C PRO A 230 -52.12 1.25 -3.79
N LEU A 231 -51.00 0.54 -3.96
CA LEU A 231 -49.66 1.07 -3.75
C LEU A 231 -49.43 2.25 -4.71
N THR A 232 -49.06 3.41 -4.17
CA THR A 232 -48.67 4.57 -4.99
C THR A 232 -47.26 4.35 -5.54
N LEU A 233 -46.94 4.95 -6.70
CA LEU A 233 -45.59 4.91 -7.28
C LEU A 233 -44.52 5.38 -6.29
N GLU A 234 -44.86 6.38 -5.48
CA GLU A 234 -44.02 6.91 -4.41
C GLU A 234 -43.67 5.83 -3.37
N ALA A 235 -44.62 4.97 -3.00
CA ALA A 235 -44.36 3.85 -2.10
C ALA A 235 -43.47 2.78 -2.75
N CYS A 236 -43.64 2.50 -4.06
CA CYS A 236 -42.78 1.55 -4.77
C CYS A 236 -41.33 2.02 -4.93
N LEU A 237 -41.10 3.33 -5.03
CA LEU A 237 -39.76 3.91 -5.17
C LEU A 237 -39.01 4.02 -3.83
N LEU A 238 -39.72 4.20 -2.70
CA LEU A 238 -39.13 4.27 -1.36
C LEU A 238 -38.52 2.93 -0.88
N ASP A 239 -39.02 1.79 -1.37
CA ASP A 239 -38.49 0.47 -0.98
C ASP A 239 -37.11 0.16 -1.61
N LEU A 240 -36.57 1.07 -2.44
CA LEU A 240 -35.33 0.86 -3.19
C LEU A 240 -34.05 1.25 -2.44
N ASP A 241 -34.16 2.03 -1.37
CA ASP A 241 -33.00 2.63 -0.65
C ASP A 241 -32.07 1.58 -0.01
N SER A 242 -32.59 0.36 0.23
CA SER A 242 -31.85 -0.76 0.81
C SER A 242 -31.14 -1.66 -0.22
N VAL A 243 -31.33 -1.41 -1.51
CA VAL A 243 -30.84 -2.29 -2.57
C VAL A 243 -29.40 -1.95 -2.95
N LEU A 244 -28.49 -2.90 -2.74
CA LEU A 244 -27.11 -2.81 -3.24
C LEU A 244 -27.06 -3.16 -4.73
N VAL A 245 -26.92 -2.14 -5.59
CA VAL A 245 -26.98 -2.25 -7.07
C VAL A 245 -26.11 -3.37 -7.63
N VAL A 246 -24.86 -3.50 -7.17
CA VAL A 246 -23.95 -4.57 -7.64
C VAL A 246 -24.42 -5.95 -7.24
N LEU A 247 -24.78 -6.17 -5.97
CA LEU A 247 -25.23 -7.49 -5.50
C LEU A 247 -26.53 -7.89 -6.20
N HIS A 248 -27.43 -6.93 -6.37
CA HIS A 248 -28.68 -7.12 -7.07
C HIS A 248 -28.45 -7.48 -8.54
N ALA A 249 -27.61 -6.73 -9.25
CA ALA A 249 -27.24 -7.03 -10.64
C ALA A 249 -26.53 -8.39 -10.76
N LYS A 250 -25.58 -8.71 -9.87
CA LYS A 250 -24.87 -10.00 -9.88
C LYS A 250 -25.82 -11.19 -9.78
N ARG A 251 -26.88 -11.04 -8.97
CA ARG A 251 -27.84 -12.11 -8.70
C ARG A 251 -28.94 -12.24 -9.76
N HIS A 252 -29.41 -11.12 -10.31
CA HIS A 252 -30.63 -11.09 -11.13
C HIS A 252 -30.43 -10.58 -12.56
N SER A 253 -29.31 -9.92 -12.86
CA SER A 253 -28.97 -9.46 -14.21
C SER A 253 -27.45 -9.54 -14.48
N PRO A 254 -26.90 -10.76 -14.67
CA PRO A 254 -25.45 -10.96 -14.80
C PRO A 254 -24.81 -10.20 -15.96
N GLY A 255 -25.55 -10.03 -17.07
CA GLY A 255 -25.10 -9.21 -18.21
C GLY A 255 -24.94 -7.73 -17.84
N PHE A 256 -25.89 -7.17 -17.10
CA PHE A 256 -25.80 -5.81 -16.58
C PHE A 256 -24.72 -5.66 -15.51
N TYR A 257 -24.53 -6.67 -14.65
CA TYR A 257 -23.44 -6.73 -13.68
C TYR A 257 -22.05 -6.67 -14.35
N ARG A 258 -21.81 -7.47 -15.40
CA ARG A 258 -20.55 -7.41 -16.16
C ARG A 258 -20.34 -6.04 -16.81
N HIS A 259 -21.41 -5.41 -17.29
CA HIS A 259 -21.36 -4.06 -17.87
C HIS A 259 -21.05 -2.99 -16.81
N LEU A 260 -21.63 -3.09 -15.61
CA LEU A 260 -21.31 -2.25 -14.45
C LEU A 260 -19.81 -2.30 -14.14
N LEU A 261 -19.25 -3.50 -13.96
CA LEU A 261 -17.82 -3.67 -13.66
C LEU A 261 -16.90 -3.06 -14.72
N ARG A 262 -17.22 -3.27 -16.01
CA ARG A 262 -16.43 -2.72 -17.13
C ARG A 262 -16.47 -1.20 -17.19
N SER A 263 -17.59 -0.60 -16.78
CA SER A 263 -17.81 0.84 -16.88
C SER A 263 -17.20 1.62 -15.71
N CYS A 264 -16.95 0.96 -14.57
CA CYS A 264 -16.26 1.58 -13.43
C CYS A 264 -14.72 1.47 -13.52
N HIS A 265 -14.16 0.72 -14.48
CA HIS A 265 -12.71 0.59 -14.72
C HIS A 265 -11.88 0.18 -13.50
N ASP A 266 -12.35 -0.79 -12.73
CA ASP A 266 -11.62 -1.22 -11.53
C ASP A 266 -11.46 -2.74 -11.39
N GLY A 267 -10.41 -3.15 -10.68
CA GLY A 267 -10.03 -4.55 -10.42
C GLY A 267 -10.83 -5.22 -9.29
N SER A 268 -11.85 -4.54 -8.74
CA SER A 268 -12.64 -4.97 -7.58
C SER A 268 -14.16 -4.73 -7.78
N VAL A 269 -14.99 -5.06 -6.78
CA VAL A 269 -16.44 -4.79 -6.81
C VAL A 269 -16.67 -3.31 -6.46
N PRO A 270 -17.18 -2.48 -7.39
CA PRO A 270 -17.27 -1.04 -7.17
C PRO A 270 -18.29 -0.72 -6.07
N PRO A 271 -17.95 0.11 -5.07
CA PRO A 271 -18.91 0.59 -4.08
C PRO A 271 -19.98 1.49 -4.72
N GLN A 272 -21.14 1.60 -4.06
CA GLN A 272 -22.32 2.35 -4.57
C GLN A 272 -22.00 3.78 -5.05
N HIS A 273 -21.11 4.50 -4.35
CA HIS A 273 -20.73 5.87 -4.70
C HIS A 273 -19.93 5.94 -6.02
N GLU A 274 -19.13 4.92 -6.32
CA GLU A 274 -18.36 4.85 -7.56
C GLU A 274 -19.27 4.49 -8.76
N ILE A 275 -20.25 3.62 -8.54
CA ILE A 275 -21.31 3.34 -9.52
C ILE A 275 -22.10 4.62 -9.83
N LEU A 276 -22.43 5.42 -8.80
CA LEU A 276 -23.09 6.70 -8.98
C LEU A 276 -22.21 7.67 -9.78
N ALA A 277 -20.92 7.79 -9.47
CA ALA A 277 -19.98 8.63 -10.20
C ALA A 277 -19.86 8.25 -11.68
N ASN A 278 -19.88 6.95 -11.98
CA ASN A 278 -19.80 6.39 -13.33
C ASN A 278 -21.17 6.10 -13.97
N LEU A 279 -22.28 6.53 -13.34
CA LEU A 279 -23.63 6.18 -13.77
C LEU A 279 -23.92 6.60 -15.22
N THR A 280 -23.33 7.72 -15.65
CA THR A 280 -23.41 8.18 -17.04
C THR A 280 -22.80 7.17 -18.01
N ASP A 281 -21.68 6.54 -17.67
CA ASP A 281 -21.01 5.60 -18.55
C ASP A 281 -21.68 4.22 -18.51
N ILE A 282 -22.20 3.83 -17.35
CA ILE A 282 -23.03 2.65 -17.16
C ILE A 282 -24.31 2.72 -18.01
N LEU A 283 -25.03 3.84 -17.97
CA LEU A 283 -26.28 4.01 -18.73
C LEU A 283 -26.07 4.53 -20.16
N ARG A 284 -24.80 4.65 -20.61
CA ARG A 284 -24.45 5.09 -21.97
C ARG A 284 -25.16 4.32 -23.09
N PRO A 285 -25.18 2.98 -23.09
CA PRO A 285 -25.88 2.22 -24.14
C PRO A 285 -27.39 2.54 -24.17
N LEU A 286 -27.97 2.90 -23.03
CA LEU A 286 -29.39 3.18 -22.89
C LEU A 286 -29.74 4.57 -23.43
N TYR A 287 -29.05 5.63 -22.99
CA TYR A 287 -29.38 6.98 -23.46
C TYR A 287 -28.96 7.22 -24.92
N GLN A 288 -27.90 6.58 -25.40
CA GLN A 288 -27.49 6.69 -26.82
C GLN A 288 -28.56 6.17 -27.77
N VAL A 289 -29.39 5.21 -27.33
CA VAL A 289 -30.48 4.66 -28.13
C VAL A 289 -31.78 5.39 -27.85
N LEU A 290 -32.17 5.57 -26.59
CA LEU A 290 -33.46 6.16 -26.22
C LEU A 290 -33.54 7.69 -26.42
N LEU A 291 -32.41 8.39 -26.41
CA LEU A 291 -32.35 9.84 -26.67
C LEU A 291 -31.83 10.18 -28.07
N SER A 292 -31.68 9.18 -28.96
CA SER A 292 -31.14 9.37 -30.31
C SER A 292 -32.00 10.26 -31.21
N ALA A 293 -33.31 10.25 -31.02
CA ALA A 293 -34.27 11.07 -31.75
C ALA A 293 -34.82 12.18 -30.84
N PRO A 294 -34.52 13.47 -31.12
CA PRO A 294 -34.83 14.59 -30.21
C PRO A 294 -36.34 14.88 -30.03
N HIS A 295 -37.23 14.21 -30.77
CA HIS A 295 -38.69 14.38 -30.68
C HIS A 295 -39.44 13.09 -30.35
N ASP A 296 -38.73 12.02 -29.98
CA ASP A 296 -39.36 10.80 -29.50
C ASP A 296 -39.68 10.93 -28.00
N CYS A 297 -40.76 11.63 -27.70
CA CYS A 297 -41.20 11.89 -26.33
C CYS A 297 -41.40 10.59 -25.54
N GLN A 298 -41.75 9.48 -26.19
CA GLN A 298 -42.01 8.21 -25.51
C GLN A 298 -40.71 7.57 -25.02
N ASN A 299 -39.67 7.51 -25.86
CA ASN A 299 -38.37 6.96 -25.46
C ASN A 299 -37.60 7.88 -24.51
N GLN A 300 -37.75 9.21 -24.65
CA GLN A 300 -37.23 10.17 -23.67
C GLN A 300 -37.86 9.95 -22.29
N GLN A 301 -39.18 9.80 -22.21
CA GLN A 301 -39.86 9.51 -20.94
C GLN A 301 -39.48 8.15 -20.35
N ARG A 302 -39.33 7.10 -21.18
CA ARG A 302 -38.82 5.79 -20.72
C ARG A 302 -37.44 5.89 -20.09
N PHE A 303 -36.54 6.68 -20.68
CA PHE A 303 -35.21 6.91 -20.13
C PHE A 303 -35.27 7.65 -18.78
N LEU A 304 -36.06 8.73 -18.68
CA LEU A 304 -36.22 9.47 -17.44
C LEU A 304 -36.76 8.61 -16.31
N ARG A 305 -37.68 7.69 -16.59
CA ARG A 305 -38.23 6.76 -15.59
C ARG A 305 -37.23 5.73 -15.09
N VAL A 306 -36.35 5.25 -15.98
CA VAL A 306 -35.21 4.41 -15.56
C VAL A 306 -34.26 5.22 -14.67
N LEU A 307 -34.01 6.48 -15.02
CA LEU A 307 -33.17 7.36 -14.22
C LEU A 307 -33.79 7.67 -12.84
N ASP A 308 -35.13 7.81 -12.76
CA ASP A 308 -35.85 7.94 -11.48
C ASP A 308 -35.61 6.72 -10.57
N ILE A 309 -35.62 5.50 -11.13
CA ILE A 309 -35.34 4.27 -10.38
C ILE A 309 -33.90 4.27 -9.87
N PHE A 310 -32.92 4.61 -10.70
CA PHE A 310 -31.52 4.70 -10.26
C PHE A 310 -31.29 5.80 -9.22
N PHE A 311 -31.95 6.94 -9.35
CA PHE A 311 -31.88 8.00 -8.35
C PHE A 311 -32.32 7.51 -6.96
N HIS A 312 -33.38 6.71 -6.87
CA HIS A 312 -33.82 6.10 -5.61
C HIS A 312 -32.91 4.96 -5.14
N LEU A 313 -32.38 4.13 -6.05
CA LEU A 313 -31.39 3.10 -5.71
C LEU A 313 -30.11 3.68 -5.07
N PHE A 314 -29.80 4.95 -5.37
CA PHE A 314 -28.70 5.69 -4.78
C PHE A 314 -29.13 6.64 -3.67
N ASP A 315 -30.23 6.36 -2.97
CA ASP A 315 -30.67 7.14 -1.79
C ASP A 315 -30.87 8.63 -2.12
N GLN A 316 -31.39 8.89 -3.33
CA GLN A 316 -31.69 10.22 -3.85
C GLN A 316 -30.50 11.19 -3.85
N GLN A 317 -29.28 10.65 -3.95
CA GLN A 317 -28.07 11.47 -4.09
C GLN A 317 -28.03 12.20 -5.43
N ASP A 318 -27.54 13.45 -5.42
CA ASP A 318 -27.37 14.27 -6.63
C ASP A 318 -26.70 13.48 -7.77
N LEU A 319 -27.35 13.50 -8.93
CA LEU A 319 -26.81 12.84 -10.10
C LEU A 319 -25.56 13.56 -10.63
N PRO A 320 -24.60 12.83 -11.23
CA PRO A 320 -23.40 13.43 -11.84
C PRO A 320 -23.72 14.62 -12.75
N LYS A 321 -22.90 15.69 -12.69
CA LYS A 321 -23.07 16.93 -13.49
C LYS A 321 -23.18 16.68 -15.01
N LYS A 322 -22.59 15.57 -15.50
CA LYS A 322 -22.71 15.12 -16.89
C LYS A 322 -24.18 14.88 -17.31
N TRP A 323 -25.06 14.46 -16.40
CA TRP A 323 -26.48 14.24 -16.69
C TRP A 323 -27.22 15.53 -17.01
N ARG A 324 -26.93 16.62 -16.29
CA ARG A 324 -27.49 17.95 -16.62
C ARG A 324 -27.12 18.38 -18.03
N GLN A 325 -25.88 18.13 -18.45
CA GLN A 325 -25.42 18.44 -19.81
C GLN A 325 -26.10 17.58 -20.88
N ILE A 326 -26.42 16.32 -20.57
CA ILE A 326 -27.07 15.38 -21.49
C ILE A 326 -28.57 15.68 -21.63
N LEU A 327 -29.26 15.98 -20.52
CA LEU A 327 -30.73 16.06 -20.47
C LEU A 327 -31.30 17.46 -20.74
N VAL A 328 -30.53 18.53 -20.51
CA VAL A 328 -30.99 19.93 -20.58
C VAL A 328 -30.45 20.69 -21.81
N LYS A 329 -29.70 20.01 -22.69
CA LYS A 329 -29.05 20.62 -23.87
C LYS A 329 -30.02 21.45 -24.72
N ASP A 330 -29.60 22.62 -25.24
CA ASP A 330 -30.31 23.64 -26.06
C ASP A 330 -31.81 23.41 -26.34
N GLU A 331 -32.66 24.42 -26.15
CA GLU A 331 -34.16 24.36 -26.18
C GLU A 331 -34.80 23.46 -27.27
N ALA A 332 -34.15 23.26 -28.42
CA ALA A 332 -34.63 22.41 -29.51
C ALA A 332 -34.44 20.88 -29.30
N THR A 333 -33.59 20.46 -28.35
CA THR A 333 -33.19 19.05 -28.12
C THR A 333 -33.27 18.60 -26.66
N ALA A 334 -33.66 19.50 -25.75
CA ALA A 334 -33.75 19.23 -24.33
C ALA A 334 -34.82 18.18 -24.02
N CYS A 335 -34.46 17.20 -23.19
CA CYS A 335 -35.43 16.22 -22.65
C CYS A 335 -36.20 16.82 -21.45
N LEU A 336 -35.57 17.74 -20.72
CA LEU A 336 -36.11 18.42 -19.55
C LEU A 336 -35.65 19.90 -19.53
N SER A 337 -36.47 20.76 -18.94
CA SER A 337 -36.02 22.12 -18.60
C SER A 337 -35.01 22.08 -17.45
N ALA A 338 -34.13 23.10 -17.36
CA ALA A 338 -33.16 23.20 -16.25
C ALA A 338 -33.87 23.17 -14.88
N SER A 339 -34.97 23.92 -14.73
CA SER A 339 -35.78 23.93 -13.51
C SER A 339 -36.40 22.59 -13.16
N GLU A 340 -36.75 21.79 -14.18
CA GLU A 340 -37.35 20.47 -13.96
C GLU A 340 -36.31 19.42 -13.60
N PHE A 341 -35.10 19.50 -14.18
CA PHE A 341 -33.96 18.68 -13.75
C PHE A 341 -33.61 18.97 -12.28
N GLU A 342 -33.50 20.25 -11.92
CA GLU A 342 -33.16 20.66 -10.56
C GLU A 342 -34.21 20.17 -9.55
N ARG A 343 -35.51 20.27 -9.90
CA ARG A 343 -36.61 19.76 -9.06
C ARG A 343 -36.62 18.23 -8.90
N ARG A 344 -36.16 17.48 -9.90
CA ARG A 344 -36.38 16.03 -10.02
C ARG A 344 -35.20 15.19 -9.54
N TYR A 345 -33.96 15.68 -9.70
CA TYR A 345 -32.73 14.93 -9.43
C TYR A 345 -31.75 15.64 -8.49
N THR A 346 -32.24 16.66 -7.80
CA THR A 346 -31.51 17.43 -6.80
C THR A 346 -32.45 17.55 -5.61
N LEU A 347 -32.00 17.12 -4.44
CA LEU A 347 -32.83 17.13 -3.24
C LEU A 347 -33.20 18.58 -2.87
N PRO A 348 -34.45 18.85 -2.42
CA PRO A 348 -34.79 20.17 -1.89
C PRO A 348 -33.84 20.53 -0.76
N MET A 349 -33.20 21.69 -0.84
CA MET A 349 -32.51 22.28 0.31
C MET A 349 -33.58 22.71 1.33
N GLU A 350 -34.03 21.78 2.17
CA GLU A 350 -34.61 22.14 3.47
C GLU A 350 -33.45 22.43 4.42
N THR A 351 -32.84 23.60 4.26
CA THR A 351 -32.10 24.20 5.37
C THR A 351 -33.14 24.65 6.39
N GLN A 352 -33.28 23.89 7.48
CA GLN A 352 -33.64 24.54 8.74
C GLN A 352 -32.50 25.51 9.05
N ASP A 353 -32.86 26.78 9.29
CA ASP A 353 -31.92 27.82 9.71
C ASP A 353 -31.05 27.26 10.86
N ASN A 354 -29.75 27.05 10.58
CA ASN A 354 -28.64 26.74 11.51
C ASN A 354 -28.18 25.27 11.71
N ALA A 355 -28.56 24.27 10.91
CA ALA A 355 -28.04 22.89 11.08
C ALA A 355 -27.33 22.31 9.84
N ILE A 356 -26.27 21.50 10.07
CA ILE A 356 -25.69 20.63 9.04
C ILE A 356 -26.71 19.52 8.71
N SER A 357 -26.89 19.20 7.44
CA SER A 357 -27.80 18.12 7.04
C SER A 357 -27.31 16.76 7.59
N PRO A 358 -28.21 15.81 7.94
CA PRO A 358 -27.81 14.47 8.40
C PRO A 358 -26.86 13.74 7.42
N ARG A 359 -27.02 14.01 6.12
CA ARG A 359 -26.13 13.48 5.07
C ARG A 359 -24.74 14.09 5.12
N THR A 360 -24.64 15.41 5.25
CA THR A 360 -23.34 16.08 5.44
C THR A 360 -22.68 15.59 6.72
N GLN A 361 -23.44 15.41 7.80
CA GLN A 361 -22.92 14.85 9.05
C GLN A 361 -22.31 13.45 8.84
N LYS A 362 -23.03 12.55 8.17
CA LYS A 362 -22.53 11.20 7.85
C LYS A 362 -21.23 11.23 7.05
N HIS A 363 -21.10 12.14 6.08
CA HIS A 363 -19.86 12.30 5.31
C HIS A 363 -18.72 12.86 6.15
N ILE A 364 -18.99 13.82 7.04
CA ILE A 364 -18.00 14.32 7.99
C ILE A 364 -17.52 13.19 8.91
N ASP A 365 -18.43 12.36 9.41
CA ASP A 365 -18.09 11.22 10.25
C ASP A 365 -17.16 10.23 9.49
N GLN A 366 -17.48 9.92 8.23
CA GLN A 366 -16.65 9.06 7.38
C GLN A 366 -15.24 9.62 7.13
N ILE A 367 -15.12 10.95 6.94
CA ILE A 367 -13.83 11.61 6.81
C ILE A 367 -13.02 11.44 8.09
N ILE A 368 -13.62 11.70 9.26
CA ILE A 368 -12.94 11.57 10.56
C ILE A 368 -12.44 10.13 10.75
N ASP A 369 -13.28 9.14 10.45
CA ASP A 369 -12.92 7.71 10.57
C ASP A 369 -11.79 7.32 9.58
N SER A 370 -11.74 7.91 8.37
CA SER A 370 -10.60 7.72 7.45
C SER A 370 -9.29 8.23 8.05
N LEU A 371 -9.35 9.41 8.69
CA LEU A 371 -8.18 10.07 9.29
C LEU A 371 -7.61 9.34 10.51
N ASP A 372 -8.33 8.40 11.12
CA ASP A 372 -7.78 7.52 12.17
C ASP A 372 -6.52 6.78 11.66
N ASN A 373 -6.49 6.47 10.37
CA ASN A 373 -5.31 5.92 9.68
C ASN A 373 -4.53 7.00 8.91
N PHE A 374 -4.20 8.12 9.56
CA PHE A 374 -3.55 9.28 8.92
C PHE A 374 -2.32 8.96 8.05
N TYR A 375 -1.56 7.91 8.38
CA TYR A 375 -0.40 7.49 7.59
C TYR A 375 -0.77 6.93 6.20
N SER A 376 -2.04 6.60 5.96
CA SER A 376 -2.57 6.13 4.68
C SER A 376 -3.31 7.22 3.89
N CYS A 377 -3.63 8.35 4.54
CA CYS A 377 -4.35 9.43 3.91
C CYS A 377 -3.53 10.11 2.80
N ASP A 378 -4.24 10.61 1.80
CA ASP A 378 -3.66 11.20 0.61
C ASP A 378 -4.47 12.38 0.05
N HIS A 379 -4.18 12.79 -1.19
CA HIS A 379 -4.83 13.93 -1.82
C HIS A 379 -6.33 13.70 -2.08
N GLU A 380 -6.81 12.47 -2.19
CA GLU A 380 -8.24 12.18 -2.36
C GLU A 380 -9.02 12.53 -1.09
N ASP A 381 -8.47 12.22 0.10
CA ASP A 381 -9.06 12.64 1.38
C ASP A 381 -9.16 14.17 1.49
N TYR A 382 -8.14 14.90 1.02
CA TYR A 382 -8.16 16.36 0.98
C TYR A 382 -9.27 16.90 0.06
N GLN A 383 -9.41 16.31 -1.12
CA GLN A 383 -10.47 16.69 -2.07
C GLN A 383 -11.86 16.38 -1.50
N GLU A 384 -12.00 15.29 -0.75
CA GLU A 384 -13.24 14.93 -0.08
C GLU A 384 -13.60 15.92 1.04
N ILE A 385 -12.63 16.35 1.85
CA ILE A 385 -12.80 17.43 2.83
C ILE A 385 -13.27 18.72 2.13
N GLU A 386 -12.58 19.14 1.06
CA GLU A 386 -12.96 20.32 0.28
C GLU A 386 -14.39 20.22 -0.27
N ARG A 387 -14.76 19.05 -0.80
CA ARG A 387 -16.08 18.78 -1.38
C ARG A 387 -17.19 18.85 -0.33
N VAL A 388 -17.00 18.19 0.82
CA VAL A 388 -18.02 18.07 1.87
C VAL A 388 -18.26 19.40 2.59
N PHE A 389 -17.18 20.10 2.94
CA PHE A 389 -17.28 21.36 3.69
C PHE A 389 -17.46 22.59 2.78
N GLY A 390 -16.88 22.59 1.58
CA GLY A 390 -17.02 23.69 0.62
C GLY A 390 -18.46 23.90 0.14
N ALA A 391 -19.28 22.85 0.17
CA ALA A 391 -20.71 22.90 -0.15
C ALA A 391 -21.61 23.37 1.01
N ASN A 392 -21.11 23.42 2.26
CA ASN A 392 -21.91 23.72 3.44
C ASN A 392 -21.17 24.64 4.42
N ARG A 393 -21.42 25.96 4.32
CA ARG A 393 -20.74 26.94 5.18
C ARG A 393 -20.99 26.70 6.66
N HIS A 394 -22.18 26.25 7.05
CA HIS A 394 -22.49 25.95 8.46
C HIS A 394 -21.66 24.78 9.00
N ALA A 395 -21.08 23.94 8.13
CA ALA A 395 -20.15 22.90 8.55
C ALA A 395 -18.82 23.44 9.09
N TYR A 396 -18.52 24.74 8.95
CA TYR A 396 -17.36 25.35 9.60
C TYR A 396 -17.56 25.56 11.10
N ASN A 397 -18.81 25.46 11.59
CA ASN A 397 -19.06 25.43 13.02
C ASN A 397 -18.63 24.07 13.60
N TYR A 398 -17.43 24.05 14.20
CA TYR A 398 -16.83 22.84 14.77
C TYR A 398 -17.67 22.17 15.86
N SER A 399 -18.55 22.92 16.54
CA SER A 399 -19.40 22.35 17.60
C SER A 399 -20.36 21.26 17.10
N LEU A 400 -20.58 21.19 15.78
CA LEU A 400 -21.48 20.23 15.15
C LEU A 400 -20.81 18.87 14.87
N TRP A 401 -19.48 18.79 14.86
CA TRP A 401 -18.73 17.58 14.51
C TRP A 401 -17.51 17.31 15.38
N GLN A 402 -17.27 18.12 16.43
CA GLN A 402 -16.31 17.78 17.46
C GLN A 402 -16.66 16.44 18.13
N ARG A 403 -15.63 15.70 18.56
CA ARG A 403 -15.76 14.42 19.24
C ARG A 403 -15.40 14.55 20.72
N ASP A 404 -15.94 13.65 21.52
CA ASP A 404 -15.62 13.54 22.95
C ASP A 404 -14.27 12.83 23.19
N ASP A 405 -13.84 11.99 22.25
CA ASP A 405 -12.55 11.31 22.30
C ASP A 405 -11.40 12.27 21.98
N GLU A 406 -10.36 12.30 22.81
CA GLU A 406 -9.24 13.26 22.69
C GLU A 406 -8.41 13.05 21.41
N GLU A 407 -8.24 11.80 20.95
CA GLU A 407 -7.49 11.48 19.74
C GLU A 407 -8.30 11.90 18.50
N GLN A 408 -9.57 11.51 18.43
CA GLN A 408 -10.45 11.96 17.35
C GLN A 408 -10.61 13.49 17.33
N GLN A 409 -10.61 14.15 18.49
CA GLN A 409 -10.66 15.61 18.53
C GLN A 409 -9.42 16.26 17.91
N THR A 410 -8.26 15.59 17.95
CA THR A 410 -7.07 16.04 17.23
C THR A 410 -7.24 15.95 15.72
N LEU A 411 -7.86 14.87 15.22
CA LEU A 411 -8.20 14.72 13.80
C LEU A 411 -9.22 15.79 13.35
N CYS A 412 -10.21 16.06 14.20
CA CYS A 412 -11.15 17.16 13.99
C CYS A 412 -10.42 18.51 13.86
N ARG A 413 -9.40 18.79 14.69
CA ARG A 413 -8.60 20.02 14.55
C ARG A 413 -7.79 20.08 13.26
N LEU A 414 -7.32 18.94 12.75
CA LEU A 414 -6.66 18.87 11.45
C LEU A 414 -7.62 19.28 10.33
N ILE A 415 -8.85 18.75 10.32
CA ILE A 415 -9.90 19.19 9.39
C ILE A 415 -10.11 20.71 9.54
N GLY A 416 -10.27 21.19 10.77
CA GLY A 416 -10.43 22.63 11.05
C GLY A 416 -9.31 23.49 10.47
N ALA A 417 -8.04 23.08 10.61
CA ALA A 417 -6.90 23.80 10.05
C ALA A 417 -6.90 23.80 8.51
N ILE A 418 -7.33 22.72 7.86
CA ILE A 418 -7.50 22.66 6.40
C ILE A 418 -8.59 23.63 5.94
N LEU A 419 -9.72 23.66 6.63
CA LEU A 419 -10.83 24.58 6.34
C LEU A 419 -10.43 26.04 6.49
N LEU A 420 -9.64 26.36 7.52
CA LEU A 420 -9.06 27.70 7.70
C LEU A 420 -8.12 28.07 6.55
N SER A 421 -7.32 27.13 6.05
CA SER A 421 -6.45 27.36 4.88
C SER A 421 -7.27 27.67 3.64
N GLN A 422 -8.38 26.97 3.43
CA GLN A 422 -9.29 27.24 2.31
C GLN A 422 -9.94 28.62 2.42
N ASP A 423 -10.36 29.03 3.62
CA ASP A 423 -10.88 30.39 3.85
C ASP A 423 -9.83 31.46 3.57
N HIS A 424 -8.58 31.24 4.00
CA HIS A 424 -7.45 32.12 3.74
C HIS A 424 -7.21 32.27 2.22
N ASP A 425 -7.09 31.15 1.50
CA ASP A 425 -6.87 31.13 0.05
C ASP A 425 -8.02 31.80 -0.72
N ALA A 426 -9.25 31.71 -0.20
CA ALA A 426 -10.43 32.37 -0.74
C ALA A 426 -10.60 33.84 -0.28
N GLY A 427 -9.73 34.35 0.60
CA GLY A 427 -9.82 35.70 1.16
C GLY A 427 -11.05 35.95 2.04
N ARG A 428 -11.55 34.91 2.72
CA ARG A 428 -12.75 34.96 3.57
C ARG A 428 -12.36 35.08 5.04
N ALA A 429 -13.06 35.95 5.76
CA ALA A 429 -12.98 36.06 7.22
C ALA A 429 -14.38 36.38 7.75
N ASN A 430 -14.98 35.45 8.50
CA ASN A 430 -16.26 35.64 9.19
C ASN A 430 -16.18 35.10 10.63
N ASP A 431 -17.26 35.27 11.39
CA ASP A 431 -17.33 34.82 12.80
C ASP A 431 -17.06 33.30 12.94
N ASP A 432 -17.48 32.47 11.98
CA ASP A 432 -17.19 31.02 12.00
C ASP A 432 -15.70 30.74 11.81
N THR A 433 -15.01 31.47 10.91
CA THR A 433 -13.56 31.39 10.69
C THR A 433 -12.81 31.77 11.96
N ASP A 434 -13.20 32.87 12.63
CA ASP A 434 -12.54 33.34 13.85
C ASP A 434 -12.73 32.36 15.01
N THR A 435 -13.95 31.82 15.17
CA THR A 435 -14.27 30.83 16.21
C THR A 435 -13.53 29.51 15.96
N LEU A 436 -13.47 29.06 14.71
CA LEU A 436 -12.73 27.87 14.31
C LEU A 436 -11.22 28.04 14.55
N LEU A 437 -10.65 29.19 14.17
CA LEU A 437 -9.24 29.51 14.40
C LEU A 437 -8.91 29.47 15.90
N GLN A 438 -9.73 30.12 16.72
CA GLN A 438 -9.54 30.10 18.17
C GLN A 438 -9.56 28.66 18.72
N TRP A 439 -10.53 27.85 18.34
CA TRP A 439 -10.65 26.46 18.80
C TRP A 439 -9.47 25.57 18.38
N VAL A 440 -9.06 25.66 17.11
CA VAL A 440 -7.92 24.88 16.59
C VAL A 440 -6.63 25.28 17.32
N SER A 441 -6.32 26.58 17.39
CA SER A 441 -5.09 27.07 18.01
C SER A 441 -5.02 26.81 19.52
N GLU A 442 -6.09 27.09 20.28
CA GLU A 442 -6.09 26.91 21.74
C GLU A 442 -5.94 25.43 22.14
N GLY A 443 -6.62 24.53 21.42
CA GLY A 443 -6.54 23.10 21.69
C GLY A 443 -5.20 22.48 21.28
N LEU A 444 -4.73 22.80 20.06
CA LEU A 444 -3.55 22.17 19.47
C LEU A 444 -2.30 22.31 20.36
N TYR A 445 -2.03 23.49 20.90
CA TYR A 445 -0.77 23.71 21.63
C TYR A 445 -0.71 22.98 22.97
N GLN A 446 -1.86 22.81 23.63
CA GLN A 446 -1.93 21.98 24.84
C GLN A 446 -1.71 20.51 24.49
N ASP A 447 -2.31 20.04 23.41
CA ASP A 447 -2.23 18.64 22.99
C ASP A 447 -0.81 18.29 22.55
N VAL A 448 -0.14 19.17 21.79
CA VAL A 448 1.28 19.02 21.43
C VAL A 448 2.15 18.91 22.68
N TYR A 449 1.97 19.81 23.66
CA TYR A 449 2.77 19.77 24.89
C TYR A 449 2.54 18.47 25.67
N LYS A 450 1.28 18.07 25.86
CA LYS A 450 0.91 16.82 26.56
C LYS A 450 1.49 15.60 25.86
N GLN A 451 1.42 15.54 24.53
CA GLN A 451 1.91 14.41 23.76
C GLN A 451 3.44 14.28 23.88
N ILE A 452 4.18 15.38 23.74
CA ILE A 452 5.64 15.35 23.93
C ILE A 452 6.00 14.96 25.37
N GLU A 453 5.25 15.46 26.36
CA GLU A 453 5.45 15.10 27.77
C GLU A 453 5.17 13.61 28.04
N HIS A 454 4.11 13.05 27.45
CA HIS A 454 3.75 11.63 27.54
C HIS A 454 4.85 10.71 26.97
N ASP A 455 5.46 11.12 25.87
CA ASP A 455 6.55 10.39 25.21
C ASP A 455 7.93 10.64 25.83
N CYS A 456 8.03 11.51 26.84
CA CYS A 456 9.26 11.68 27.62
C CYS A 456 9.32 10.69 28.80
N ARG A 457 10.53 10.21 29.12
CA ARG A 457 10.79 9.41 30.35
C ARG A 457 10.64 10.25 31.63
N HIS A 458 10.90 11.55 31.52
CA HIS A 458 10.81 12.53 32.61
C HIS A 458 10.29 13.87 32.07
N GLN A 459 9.60 14.64 32.91
CA GLN A 459 9.04 15.93 32.51
C GLN A 459 10.11 16.87 31.90
N PRO A 460 9.88 17.40 30.69
CA PRO A 460 10.79 18.37 30.07
C PRO A 460 10.61 19.75 30.72
N LYS A 461 11.67 20.28 31.32
CA LYS A 461 11.62 21.50 32.15
C LYS A 461 11.66 22.77 31.31
N GLN A 462 12.33 22.72 30.15
CA GLN A 462 12.54 23.89 29.30
C GLN A 462 11.48 23.98 28.20
N LEU A 463 10.90 22.85 27.78
CA LEU A 463 9.93 22.77 26.69
C LEU A 463 8.75 23.72 26.87
N LYS A 464 8.07 23.70 28.03
CA LYS A 464 6.89 24.52 28.25
C LYS A 464 7.20 26.02 28.14
N ALA A 465 8.29 26.45 28.78
CA ALA A 465 8.71 27.84 28.77
C ALA A 465 9.10 28.30 27.36
N TRP A 466 9.78 27.45 26.58
CA TRP A 466 10.18 27.78 25.22
C TRP A 466 8.99 27.77 24.23
N LEU A 467 8.11 26.78 24.32
CA LEU A 467 6.97 26.63 23.42
C LEU A 467 5.98 27.79 23.57
N PHE A 468 5.70 28.23 24.80
CA PHE A 468 4.72 29.29 25.06
C PHE A 468 5.32 30.68 25.31
N GLY A 469 6.62 30.78 25.65
CA GLY A 469 7.23 32.02 26.11
C GLY A 469 7.70 32.99 25.02
N GLY A 470 7.66 32.61 23.74
CA GLY A 470 7.95 33.49 22.61
C GLY A 470 9.43 33.90 22.44
N ASN A 471 10.35 33.37 23.26
CA ASN A 471 11.78 33.65 23.12
C ASN A 471 12.50 32.52 22.34
N ASN A 472 13.25 32.89 21.30
CA ASN A 472 14.07 31.97 20.52
C ASN A 472 15.33 31.49 21.27
N ASP A 473 15.72 32.19 22.35
CA ASP A 473 16.81 31.78 23.22
C ASP A 473 16.50 30.42 23.86
N GLY A 474 17.39 29.44 23.68
CA GLY A 474 17.28 28.12 24.31
C GLY A 474 16.81 26.97 23.39
N PHE A 475 16.60 27.21 22.08
CA PHE A 475 16.24 26.15 21.13
C PHE A 475 17.17 24.93 21.21
N ALA A 476 18.49 25.16 21.15
CA ALA A 476 19.48 24.08 21.26
C ALA A 476 19.36 23.30 22.58
N ALA A 477 19.12 24.01 23.69
CA ALA A 477 18.99 23.38 25.00
C ALA A 477 17.70 22.53 25.12
N VAL A 478 16.60 22.96 24.48
CA VAL A 478 15.35 22.17 24.40
C VAL A 478 15.54 20.94 23.52
N VAL A 479 16.20 21.08 22.36
CA VAL A 479 16.50 19.94 21.48
C VAL A 479 17.36 18.91 22.22
N ASP A 480 18.42 19.33 22.89
CA ASP A 480 19.29 18.43 23.67
C ASP A 480 18.53 17.79 24.84
N GLU A 481 17.68 18.55 25.53
CA GLU A 481 16.79 18.02 26.57
C GLU A 481 15.89 16.91 26.02
N LEU A 482 15.22 17.14 24.90
CA LEU A 482 14.31 16.16 24.29
C LEU A 482 15.04 14.95 23.73
N LYS A 483 16.18 15.13 23.04
CA LYS A 483 17.00 14.01 22.55
C LYS A 483 17.39 13.04 23.69
N SER A 484 17.62 13.57 24.89
CA SER A 484 17.98 12.75 26.06
C SER A 484 16.78 12.10 26.77
N LYS A 485 15.57 12.65 26.62
CA LYS A 485 14.39 12.27 27.42
C LYS A 485 13.33 11.52 26.65
N LEU A 486 13.19 11.76 25.35
CA LEU A 486 12.19 11.09 24.53
C LEU A 486 12.42 9.58 24.53
N LYS A 487 11.33 8.81 24.63
CA LYS A 487 11.34 7.38 24.41
C LYS A 487 11.73 7.13 22.95
N TYR A 488 12.65 6.21 22.74
CA TYR A 488 13.08 5.76 21.42
C TYR A 488 13.06 4.23 21.39
N ASP A 489 12.85 3.67 20.21
CA ASP A 489 12.84 2.24 19.99
C ASP A 489 14.27 1.69 20.11
N MET A 490 14.54 0.85 21.13
CA MET A 490 15.83 0.17 21.30
C MET A 490 15.85 -1.20 20.61
N ALA A 491 14.70 -1.75 20.19
CA ALA A 491 14.56 -3.14 19.80
C ALA A 491 15.01 -3.45 18.36
N ARG A 492 15.36 -2.42 17.56
CA ARG A 492 15.82 -2.58 16.17
C ARG A 492 17.24 -2.11 15.89
N ASP A 493 17.94 -1.54 16.87
CA ASP A 493 19.27 -0.93 16.67
C ASP A 493 20.45 -1.93 16.66
N PHE A 494 20.22 -3.21 16.96
CA PHE A 494 21.31 -4.22 16.92
C PHE A 494 21.74 -4.62 15.50
N HIS A 495 20.91 -4.36 14.49
CA HIS A 495 21.20 -4.68 13.07
C HIS A 495 21.33 -3.44 12.17
N ALA A 496 21.23 -2.24 12.74
CA ALA A 496 21.26 -0.98 12.02
C ALA A 496 22.26 -0.01 12.66
N THR A 497 23.54 -0.20 12.42
CA THR A 497 24.52 0.88 12.53
C THR A 497 25.41 0.90 11.31
N ILE A 498 25.06 1.75 10.37
CA ILE A 498 26.02 2.40 9.49
C ILE A 498 25.61 3.87 9.45
N GLY A 499 26.42 4.79 9.97
CA GLY A 499 26.22 6.25 9.89
C GLY A 499 25.35 6.90 10.97
N VAL A 500 25.19 8.23 10.91
CA VAL A 500 24.36 9.06 11.82
C VAL A 500 22.89 8.71 11.64
N ILE A 501 22.44 7.59 12.20
CA ILE A 501 21.04 7.19 12.16
C ILE A 501 20.26 8.19 13.01
N GLN A 502 19.29 8.83 12.38
CA GLN A 502 18.29 9.60 13.11
C GLN A 502 17.61 8.68 14.12
N THR A 503 17.68 9.06 15.40
CA THR A 503 17.02 8.31 16.47
C THR A 503 15.53 8.20 16.18
N LYS A 504 14.99 6.97 16.23
CA LYS A 504 13.57 6.71 16.03
C LYS A 504 12.82 6.91 17.34
N TYR A 505 12.31 8.12 17.55
CA TYR A 505 11.50 8.45 18.72
C TYR A 505 10.08 7.89 18.57
N HIS A 506 9.55 7.33 19.66
CA HIS A 506 8.17 6.81 19.73
C HIS A 506 7.13 7.88 19.37
N LEU A 507 7.41 9.14 19.71
CA LEU A 507 6.62 10.32 19.37
C LEU A 507 6.25 10.40 17.87
N PHE A 508 7.11 9.93 16.97
CA PHE A 508 6.88 9.97 15.51
C PHE A 508 6.37 8.64 14.94
N SER A 509 5.82 7.77 15.79
CA SER A 509 5.18 6.51 15.37
C SER A 509 4.13 6.75 14.27
N SER A 510 4.03 5.82 13.31
CA SER A 510 3.06 5.91 12.21
C SER A 510 1.61 5.78 12.67
N ILE A 511 1.39 5.14 13.82
CA ILE A 511 0.07 4.96 14.44
C ILE A 511 -0.20 5.99 15.55
N GLY A 512 0.70 6.96 15.76
CA GLY A 512 0.59 7.94 16.83
C GLY A 512 -0.13 9.22 16.38
N ILE A 513 -0.90 9.82 17.29
CA ILE A 513 -1.68 11.05 17.05
C ILE A 513 -0.82 12.31 16.82
N PHE A 514 0.48 12.26 17.14
CA PHE A 514 1.38 13.40 16.95
C PHE A 514 1.59 13.78 15.48
N ARG A 515 1.52 12.81 14.55
CA ARG A 515 1.67 13.10 13.11
C ARG A 515 0.51 13.98 12.58
N PRO A 516 -0.76 13.68 12.88
CA PRO A 516 -1.86 14.61 12.67
C PRO A 516 -1.63 15.98 13.29
N MET A 517 -1.10 16.08 14.52
CA MET A 517 -0.80 17.38 15.15
C MET A 517 0.23 18.20 14.35
N LEU A 518 1.25 17.55 13.79
CA LEU A 518 2.23 18.21 12.93
C LEU A 518 1.61 18.70 11.61
N ALA A 519 0.73 17.89 11.02
CA ALA A 519 -0.05 18.32 9.85
C ALA A 519 -0.94 19.53 10.20
N THR A 520 -1.60 19.54 11.36
CA THR A 520 -2.40 20.68 11.84
C THR A 520 -1.53 21.93 12.00
N CYS A 521 -0.32 21.81 12.57
CA CYS A 521 0.64 22.92 12.68
C CYS A 521 1.00 23.48 11.30
N TYR A 522 1.26 22.60 10.32
CA TYR A 522 1.58 23.01 8.95
C TYR A 522 0.45 23.82 8.31
N TRP A 523 -0.79 23.33 8.41
CA TRP A 523 -1.95 24.02 7.85
C TRP A 523 -2.23 25.35 8.56
N LEU A 524 -2.13 25.40 9.89
CA LEU A 524 -2.24 26.67 10.63
C LEU A 524 -1.18 27.68 10.19
N TYR A 525 0.08 27.25 10.03
CA TYR A 525 1.13 28.17 9.58
C TYR A 525 0.80 28.77 8.21
N LYS A 526 0.21 27.99 7.29
CA LYS A 526 -0.24 28.52 5.99
C LYS A 526 -1.33 29.59 6.13
N VAL A 527 -2.18 29.50 7.16
CA VAL A 527 -3.31 30.41 7.38
C VAL A 527 -2.87 31.78 7.90
N ASN A 528 -2.06 31.78 8.96
CA ASN A 528 -1.77 33.01 9.72
C ASN A 528 -0.31 33.14 10.16
N GLN A 529 0.59 32.29 9.63
CA GLN A 529 1.99 32.23 10.02
C GLN A 529 2.19 32.01 11.52
N ASP A 530 1.35 31.19 12.16
CA ASP A 530 1.38 30.97 13.61
C ASP A 530 2.78 30.61 14.15
N ASP A 531 3.26 31.43 15.09
CA ASP A 531 4.60 31.32 15.67
C ASP A 531 4.80 30.06 16.53
N VAL A 532 3.74 29.56 17.18
CA VAL A 532 3.80 28.33 17.98
C VAL A 532 3.85 27.14 17.04
N ALA A 533 3.00 27.09 16.02
CA ALA A 533 3.01 26.06 15.00
C ALA A 533 4.38 25.98 14.30
N LYS A 534 4.95 27.13 13.91
CA LYS A 534 6.32 27.19 13.36
C LYS A 534 7.36 26.63 14.32
N ARG A 535 7.30 26.97 15.61
CA ARG A 535 8.22 26.45 16.63
C ARG A 535 8.11 24.93 16.80
N VAL A 536 6.88 24.39 16.80
CA VAL A 536 6.65 22.94 16.86
C VAL A 536 7.25 22.24 15.64
N ILE A 537 7.04 22.78 14.44
CA ILE A 537 7.62 22.23 13.21
C ILE A 537 9.15 22.27 13.28
N LEU A 538 9.76 23.40 13.63
CA LEU A 538 11.22 23.53 13.72
C LEU A 538 11.84 22.61 14.78
N LEU A 539 11.16 22.44 15.92
CA LEU A 539 11.57 21.49 16.96
C LEU A 539 11.54 20.05 16.42
N SER A 540 10.45 19.68 15.76
CA SER A 540 10.30 18.36 15.14
C SER A 540 11.31 18.13 14.02
N MET A 541 11.62 19.16 13.22
CA MET A 541 12.67 19.14 12.20
C MET A 541 14.08 18.96 12.77
N ALA A 542 14.33 19.38 14.01
CA ALA A 542 15.62 19.13 14.67
C ALA A 542 15.74 17.72 15.28
N LEU A 543 14.60 17.07 15.54
CA LEU A 543 14.53 15.73 16.12
C LEU A 543 14.43 14.64 15.04
N ALA A 544 13.44 14.76 14.14
CA ALA A 544 13.11 13.79 13.11
C ALA A 544 12.62 14.49 11.82
N PRO A 545 13.51 15.15 11.06
CA PRO A 545 13.14 15.93 9.87
C PRO A 545 12.31 15.17 8.84
N GLN A 546 12.67 13.94 8.52
CA GLN A 546 12.03 13.17 7.46
C GLN A 546 10.62 12.72 7.85
N ALA A 547 10.44 12.26 9.09
CA ALA A 547 9.11 11.96 9.63
C ALA A 547 8.22 13.21 9.74
N THR A 548 8.84 14.36 10.05
CA THR A 548 8.13 15.65 10.13
C THR A 548 7.63 16.08 8.76
N ILE A 549 8.48 16.09 7.74
CA ILE A 549 8.09 16.43 6.36
C ILE A 549 7.05 15.43 5.83
N ASP A 550 7.24 14.13 6.05
CA ASP A 550 6.29 13.09 5.65
C ASP A 550 4.89 13.36 6.22
N SER A 551 4.79 13.70 7.50
CA SER A 551 3.53 14.01 8.17
C SER A 551 2.81 15.21 7.54
N MET A 552 3.55 16.25 7.14
CA MET A 552 2.97 17.44 6.53
C MET A 552 2.61 17.23 5.04
N SER A 553 3.25 16.27 4.37
CA SER A 553 3.10 16.06 2.93
C SER A 553 1.85 15.28 2.51
N ARG A 554 1.19 14.56 3.43
CA ARG A 554 0.17 13.52 3.12
C ARG A 554 -0.90 13.98 2.12
N PHE A 555 -1.56 15.09 2.39
CA PHE A 555 -2.62 15.64 1.53
C PHE A 555 -2.16 16.19 0.17
N TYR A 556 -0.85 16.22 -0.11
CA TYR A 556 -0.29 16.55 -1.42
C TYR A 556 0.14 15.31 -2.22
N ARG A 557 0.06 14.12 -1.61
CA ARG A 557 0.54 12.86 -2.19
C ARG A 557 -0.59 12.07 -2.83
N LYS A 558 -0.24 11.18 -3.77
CA LYS A 558 -1.15 10.17 -4.31
C LYS A 558 -0.81 8.82 -3.70
N SER A 559 -1.51 8.49 -2.62
CA SER A 559 -1.22 7.35 -1.77
C SER A 559 0.28 7.32 -1.42
N PHE A 560 0.94 6.17 -1.55
CA PHE A 560 2.39 6.07 -1.34
C PHE A 560 3.21 6.52 -2.54
N ARG A 561 2.63 6.65 -3.75
CA ARG A 561 3.33 6.77 -5.05
C ARG A 561 3.96 8.14 -5.36
N GLY A 562 4.25 8.96 -4.35
CA GLY A 562 4.78 10.32 -4.52
C GLY A 562 3.72 11.41 -4.53
N PHE A 563 3.99 12.54 -5.19
CA PHE A 563 3.09 13.70 -5.19
C PHE A 563 1.96 13.53 -6.21
N ALA A 564 0.74 13.96 -5.87
CA ALA A 564 -0.40 13.81 -6.77
C ALA A 564 -0.28 14.63 -8.06
N ALA A 565 0.44 15.75 -8.01
CA ALA A 565 0.81 16.56 -9.17
C ALA A 565 2.11 17.36 -8.90
N PRO A 566 2.91 17.69 -9.94
CA PRO A 566 4.12 18.51 -9.79
C PRO A 566 3.85 19.89 -9.17
N GLU A 567 2.69 20.50 -9.48
CA GLU A 567 2.29 21.80 -8.94
C GLU A 567 2.04 21.74 -7.43
N LEU A 568 1.47 20.63 -6.95
CA LEU A 568 1.24 20.38 -5.53
C LEU A 568 2.56 20.20 -4.78
N ARG A 569 3.54 19.49 -5.38
CA ARG A 569 4.89 19.39 -4.84
C ARG A 569 5.54 20.76 -4.67
N ASN A 570 5.48 21.58 -5.72
CA ASN A 570 6.08 22.93 -5.69
C ASN A 570 5.40 23.81 -4.63
N THR A 571 4.07 23.73 -4.52
CA THR A 571 3.30 24.45 -3.49
C THR A 571 3.72 24.03 -2.08
N PHE A 572 3.84 22.72 -1.86
CA PHE A 572 4.27 22.16 -0.58
C PHE A 572 5.68 22.61 -0.19
N PHE A 573 6.67 22.44 -1.07
CA PHE A 573 8.06 22.81 -0.79
C PHE A 573 8.27 24.32 -0.65
N THR A 574 7.55 25.15 -1.41
CA THR A 574 7.63 26.61 -1.26
C THR A 574 7.22 27.04 0.15
N ALA A 575 6.12 26.50 0.67
CA ALA A 575 5.66 26.81 2.03
C ALA A 575 6.68 26.40 3.11
N LEU A 576 7.37 25.27 2.93
CA LEU A 576 8.41 24.81 3.86
C LEU A 576 9.69 25.66 3.77
N HIS A 577 10.05 26.11 2.57
CA HIS A 577 11.16 27.04 2.37
C HIS A 577 10.90 28.38 3.09
N ASP A 578 9.67 28.91 3.02
CA ASP A 578 9.28 30.13 3.73
C ASP A 578 9.32 29.98 5.26
N MET A 579 9.12 28.77 5.78
CA MET A 579 9.33 28.45 7.20
C MET A 579 10.81 28.45 7.60
N GLY A 580 11.74 28.41 6.64
CA GLY A 580 13.19 28.31 6.87
C GLY A 580 13.69 26.87 6.95
N ILE A 581 12.95 25.89 6.40
CA ILE A 581 13.43 24.52 6.28
C ILE A 581 14.50 24.45 5.18
N SER A 582 15.58 23.73 5.45
CA SER A 582 16.73 23.67 4.54
C SER A 582 16.40 22.92 3.26
N GLU A 583 16.91 23.40 2.12
CA GLU A 583 16.78 22.71 0.83
C GLU A 583 17.41 21.31 0.86
N ALA A 584 18.43 21.11 1.70
CA ALA A 584 19.05 19.81 1.92
C ALA A 584 18.09 18.79 2.56
N ASP A 585 17.32 19.18 3.59
CA ASP A 585 16.34 18.29 4.22
C ASP A 585 15.15 18.00 3.28
N LEU A 586 14.72 18.99 2.49
CA LEU A 586 13.68 18.81 1.46
C LEU A 586 14.16 17.88 0.33
N SER A 587 15.41 18.04 -0.11
CA SER A 587 16.01 17.19 -1.14
C SER A 587 16.19 15.76 -0.64
N ALA A 588 16.61 15.56 0.61
CA ALA A 588 16.67 14.24 1.23
C ALA A 588 15.29 13.56 1.30
N PHE A 589 14.23 14.32 1.62
CA PHE A 589 12.86 13.82 1.58
C PHE A 589 12.45 13.40 0.17
N HIS A 590 12.73 14.24 -0.82
CA HIS A 590 12.43 13.93 -2.22
C HIS A 590 13.19 12.69 -2.71
N ILE A 591 14.47 12.56 -2.36
CA ILE A 591 15.27 11.35 -2.62
C ILE A 591 14.61 10.10 -2.03
N SER A 592 14.11 10.18 -0.78
CA SER A 592 13.46 9.02 -0.15
C SER A 592 12.21 8.57 -0.90
N ILE A 593 11.38 9.51 -1.37
CA ILE A 593 10.20 9.21 -2.18
C ILE A 593 10.59 8.62 -3.52
N ALA A 594 11.57 9.22 -4.22
CA ALA A 594 12.00 8.76 -5.53
C ALA A 594 12.52 7.32 -5.47
N ILE A 595 13.29 6.99 -4.44
CA ILE A 595 13.85 5.64 -4.27
C ILE A 595 12.77 4.61 -3.93
N GLU A 596 11.78 4.98 -3.12
CA GLU A 596 10.73 4.04 -2.70
C GLU A 596 9.61 3.88 -3.74
N TYR A 597 9.31 4.91 -4.54
CA TYR A 597 8.08 4.93 -5.33
C TYR A 597 8.16 5.58 -6.73
N GLU A 598 9.16 6.41 -7.01
CA GLU A 598 9.26 7.19 -8.26
C GLU A 598 10.69 7.15 -8.83
N GLU A 599 11.19 5.96 -9.17
CA GLU A 599 12.60 5.76 -9.58
C GLU A 599 12.99 6.61 -10.81
N SER A 600 12.02 6.96 -11.66
CA SER A 600 12.22 7.86 -12.81
C SER A 600 12.71 9.26 -12.44
N GLU A 601 12.46 9.75 -11.22
CA GLU A 601 12.94 11.06 -10.77
C GLU A 601 14.37 11.01 -10.19
N LEU A 602 14.90 9.80 -9.92
CA LEU A 602 16.17 9.60 -9.21
C LEU A 602 17.37 10.17 -9.97
N GLU A 603 17.43 9.97 -11.29
CA GLU A 603 18.52 10.50 -12.14
C GLU A 603 18.62 12.03 -12.04
N THR A 604 17.47 12.71 -12.07
CA THR A 604 17.40 14.18 -11.94
C THR A 604 17.92 14.64 -10.59
N LEU A 605 17.59 13.93 -9.51
CA LEU A 605 18.07 14.24 -8.16
C LEU A 605 19.58 14.00 -8.01
N VAL A 606 20.12 12.97 -8.64
CA VAL A 606 21.56 12.70 -8.67
C VAL A 606 22.32 13.81 -9.41
N HIS A 607 21.82 14.26 -10.58
CA HIS A 607 22.42 15.39 -11.29
C HIS A 607 22.38 16.68 -10.46
N ARG A 608 21.24 16.98 -9.82
CA ARG A 608 21.12 18.14 -8.92
C ARG A 608 22.13 18.10 -7.78
N TYR A 609 22.37 16.92 -7.20
CA TYR A 609 23.39 16.72 -6.17
C TYR A 609 24.81 16.94 -6.72
N ALA A 610 25.10 16.44 -7.92
CA ALA A 610 26.41 16.57 -8.55
C ALA A 610 26.76 18.02 -8.93
N GLU A 611 25.77 18.82 -9.30
CA GLU A 611 25.92 20.24 -9.66
C GLU A 611 26.18 21.17 -8.45
N GLN A 612 25.91 20.71 -7.23
CA GLN A 612 26.15 21.48 -6.01
C GLN A 612 27.66 21.68 -5.76
N ASP A 613 28.02 22.81 -5.14
CA ASP A 613 29.39 23.01 -4.64
C ASP A 613 29.71 22.09 -3.44
N GLN A 614 30.95 22.14 -2.94
CA GLN A 614 31.37 21.27 -1.84
C GLN A 614 30.58 21.51 -0.56
N ASP A 615 30.36 22.77 -0.18
CA ASP A 615 29.69 23.13 1.07
C ASP A 615 28.21 22.72 1.03
N ALA A 616 27.53 22.95 -0.10
CA ALA A 616 26.15 22.52 -0.31
C ALA A 616 26.01 21.00 -0.34
N ARG A 617 26.94 20.27 -0.97
CA ARG A 617 26.95 18.79 -0.94
C ARG A 617 27.16 18.24 0.46
N GLU A 618 27.99 18.89 1.27
CA GLU A 618 28.16 18.49 2.67
C GLU A 618 26.86 18.65 3.48
N GLN A 619 26.08 19.71 3.23
CA GLN A 619 24.75 19.87 3.82
C GLN A 619 23.77 18.78 3.35
N TRP A 620 23.77 18.46 2.05
CA TRP A 620 22.97 17.34 1.52
C TRP A 620 23.39 16.02 2.15
N ASN A 621 24.69 15.74 2.26
CA ASN A 621 25.20 14.54 2.90
C ASN A 621 24.72 14.44 4.35
N LEU A 622 24.73 15.55 5.11
CA LEU A 622 24.19 15.57 6.48
C LEU A 622 22.70 15.26 6.53
N ALA A 623 21.91 15.71 5.55
CA ALA A 623 20.48 15.42 5.47
C ALA A 623 20.19 13.97 5.00
N ILE A 624 20.84 13.53 3.92
CA ILE A 624 20.73 12.19 3.35
C ILE A 624 21.17 11.11 4.35
N ASN A 625 22.16 11.41 5.19
CA ASN A 625 22.61 10.48 6.23
C ASN A 625 21.53 10.19 7.30
N LYS A 626 20.49 11.01 7.39
CA LYS A 626 19.34 10.79 8.29
C LYS A 626 18.27 9.86 7.68
N LEU A 627 18.39 9.49 6.40
CA LEU A 627 17.50 8.54 5.73
C LEU A 627 17.71 7.10 6.24
N SER A 628 16.82 6.20 5.83
CA SER A 628 17.05 4.76 6.01
C SER A 628 18.34 4.34 5.28
N SER A 629 19.05 3.33 5.80
CA SER A 629 20.27 2.84 5.16
C SER A 629 20.04 2.44 3.71
N TYR A 630 18.87 1.87 3.41
CA TYR A 630 18.44 1.57 2.05
C TYR A 630 18.49 2.80 1.14
N ALA A 631 17.68 3.81 1.45
CA ALA A 631 17.57 5.01 0.62
C ALA A 631 18.90 5.76 0.52
N ARG A 632 19.64 5.87 1.62
CA ARG A 632 20.95 6.54 1.64
C ARG A 632 21.97 5.84 0.75
N ASP A 633 22.18 4.53 0.96
CA ASP A 633 23.24 3.79 0.29
C ASP A 633 22.90 3.56 -1.19
N TYR A 634 21.62 3.38 -1.51
CA TYR A 634 21.13 3.34 -2.89
C TYR A 634 21.38 4.67 -3.60
N PHE A 635 21.08 5.80 -2.95
CA PHE A 635 21.34 7.12 -3.52
C PHE A 635 22.83 7.31 -3.85
N TYR A 636 23.71 7.06 -2.89
CA TYR A 636 25.16 7.23 -3.10
C TYR A 636 25.74 6.26 -4.13
N LEU A 637 25.19 5.05 -4.26
CA LEU A 637 25.56 4.14 -5.34
C LEU A 637 25.19 4.71 -6.71
N ASN A 638 24.01 5.31 -6.84
CA ASN A 638 23.58 5.95 -8.09
C ASN A 638 24.35 7.23 -8.40
N VAL A 639 24.78 7.98 -7.38
CA VAL A 639 25.75 9.07 -7.54
C VAL A 639 27.06 8.52 -8.12
N HIS A 640 27.58 7.40 -7.62
CA HIS A 640 28.80 6.79 -8.14
C HIS A 640 28.65 6.32 -9.60
N ARG A 641 27.49 5.77 -9.97
CA ARG A 641 27.20 5.32 -11.34
C ARG A 641 27.25 6.47 -12.36
N LEU A 642 26.62 7.60 -12.02
CA LEU A 642 26.49 8.74 -12.92
C LEU A 642 27.68 9.71 -12.85
N HIS A 643 28.29 9.86 -11.67
CA HIS A 643 29.37 10.82 -11.38
C HIS A 643 30.48 10.14 -10.54
N PRO A 644 31.22 9.16 -11.10
CA PRO A 644 32.19 8.35 -10.36
C PRO A 644 33.37 9.13 -9.78
N GLU A 645 33.62 10.35 -10.26
CA GLU A 645 34.64 11.27 -9.77
C GLU A 645 34.27 11.95 -8.44
N LEU A 646 32.99 11.92 -8.05
CA LEU A 646 32.54 12.53 -6.80
C LEU A 646 32.77 11.58 -5.63
N ASN A 647 33.35 12.11 -4.56
CA ASN A 647 33.48 11.38 -3.31
C ASN A 647 32.16 11.45 -2.54
N THR A 648 31.61 10.29 -2.19
CA THR A 648 30.43 10.17 -1.32
C THR A 648 30.82 9.64 0.06
N PRO A 649 30.03 9.91 1.12
CA PRO A 649 30.28 9.40 2.47
C PRO A 649 30.23 7.87 2.59
N LEU A 650 29.82 7.15 1.54
CA LEU A 650 29.61 5.71 1.56
C LEU A 650 30.86 4.92 1.96
N ARG A 651 32.08 5.41 1.65
CA ARG A 651 33.32 4.74 2.09
C ARG A 651 33.66 4.97 3.56
N ASP A 652 33.32 6.14 4.10
CA ASP A 652 33.57 6.48 5.51
C ASP A 652 32.79 5.56 6.46
N PHE A 653 31.75 4.93 5.92
CA PHE A 653 30.90 3.96 6.58
C PHE A 653 31.47 2.53 6.66
N ARG A 654 32.51 2.21 5.86
CA ARG A 654 33.14 0.88 5.80
C ARG A 654 33.49 0.30 7.19
N PRO A 655 34.15 1.02 8.11
CA PRO A 655 34.51 0.46 9.40
C PRO A 655 33.29 0.01 10.21
N ILE A 656 32.17 0.71 10.05
CA ILE A 656 30.93 0.41 10.75
C ILE A 656 30.27 -0.83 10.13
N VAL A 657 30.18 -0.88 8.79
CA VAL A 657 29.66 -2.06 8.04
C VAL A 657 30.43 -3.32 8.44
N VAL A 658 31.77 -3.24 8.45
CA VAL A 658 32.65 -4.36 8.79
C VAL A 658 32.40 -4.82 10.23
N ARG A 659 32.24 -3.89 11.17
CA ARG A 659 31.97 -4.21 12.56
C ARG A 659 30.67 -4.96 12.75
N GLU A 660 29.59 -4.51 12.11
CA GLU A 660 28.30 -5.20 12.18
C GLU A 660 28.36 -6.61 11.62
N ILE A 661 29.01 -6.78 10.46
CA ILE A 661 29.20 -8.11 9.87
C ILE A 661 29.97 -9.00 10.84
N MET A 662 31.04 -8.49 11.45
CA MET A 662 31.83 -9.23 12.44
C MET A 662 31.05 -9.58 13.69
N SER A 663 30.18 -8.69 14.18
CA SER A 663 29.24 -9.02 15.25
C SER A 663 28.29 -10.15 14.86
N ALA A 664 27.78 -10.13 13.62
CA ALA A 664 26.83 -11.14 13.13
C ALA A 664 27.47 -12.52 12.93
N VAL A 665 28.76 -12.59 12.58
CA VAL A 665 29.44 -13.87 12.30
C VAL A 665 30.39 -14.32 13.42
N ALA A 666 30.51 -13.55 14.50
CA ALA A 666 31.27 -13.95 15.67
C ALA A 666 30.62 -15.17 16.33
N LYS A 667 31.43 -16.12 16.80
CA LYS A 667 30.90 -17.27 17.56
C LYS A 667 30.44 -16.81 18.94
N ASP A 668 29.29 -17.30 19.40
CA ASP A 668 28.62 -16.99 20.68
C ASP A 668 29.42 -17.21 21.98
N LYS A 669 30.71 -17.58 21.92
CA LYS A 669 31.53 -17.74 23.12
C LYS A 669 31.86 -16.37 23.72
N HIS A 670 31.57 -16.20 25.01
CA HIS A 670 31.56 -14.94 25.79
C HIS A 670 32.83 -14.05 25.82
N ASP A 671 33.81 -14.22 24.93
CA ASP A 671 35.08 -13.44 24.92
C ASP A 671 35.58 -13.09 23.50
N VAL A 672 34.71 -13.03 22.48
CA VAL A 672 35.13 -12.58 21.15
C VAL A 672 35.20 -11.05 21.10
N ASP A 673 36.41 -10.50 21.01
CA ASP A 673 36.62 -9.06 20.81
C ASP A 673 36.31 -8.64 19.36
N ILE A 674 35.11 -8.10 19.16
CA ILE A 674 34.62 -7.61 17.87
C ILE A 674 35.52 -6.51 17.29
N ASN A 675 36.13 -5.66 18.13
CA ASN A 675 36.98 -4.59 17.63
C ASN A 675 38.24 -5.17 16.97
N THR A 676 38.90 -6.12 17.64
CA THR A 676 40.07 -6.82 17.08
C THR A 676 39.72 -7.59 15.79
N LEU A 677 38.55 -8.21 15.72
CA LEU A 677 38.07 -8.87 14.49
C LEU A 677 37.83 -7.89 13.34
N SER A 678 37.22 -6.75 13.66
CA SER A 678 36.92 -5.68 12.70
C SER A 678 38.22 -5.08 12.15
N ASP A 679 39.18 -4.75 13.03
CA ASP A 679 40.48 -4.22 12.64
C ASP A 679 41.26 -5.21 11.78
N SER A 680 41.25 -6.49 12.14
CA SER A 680 41.89 -7.54 11.33
C SER A 680 41.25 -7.65 9.95
N THR A 681 39.94 -7.46 9.85
CA THR A 681 39.22 -7.47 8.57
C THR A 681 39.56 -6.25 7.74
N LEU A 682 39.55 -5.05 8.31
CA LEU A 682 39.92 -3.81 7.62
C LEU A 682 41.33 -3.90 7.04
N ARG A 683 42.30 -4.34 7.83
CA ARG A 683 43.69 -4.56 7.37
C ARG A 683 43.80 -5.59 6.24
N PHE A 684 42.91 -6.58 6.20
CA PHE A 684 42.85 -7.51 5.07
C PHE A 684 42.27 -6.84 3.82
N LEU A 685 41.17 -6.10 3.96
CA LEU A 685 40.52 -5.38 2.85
C LEU A 685 41.46 -4.34 2.25
N ASP A 686 42.14 -3.56 3.10
CA ASP A 686 43.10 -2.50 2.70
C ASP A 686 44.44 -3.06 2.18
N GLY A 687 44.60 -4.39 2.16
CA GLY A 687 45.75 -5.05 1.58
C GLY A 687 47.00 -5.14 2.45
N GLU A 688 46.95 -4.65 3.68
CA GLU A 688 48.04 -4.79 4.66
C GLU A 688 48.29 -6.24 5.08
N MET A 689 47.30 -7.11 4.91
CA MET A 689 47.33 -8.51 5.28
C MET A 689 46.89 -9.41 4.12
N SER A 690 47.54 -10.57 3.98
CA SER A 690 47.12 -11.62 3.05
C SER A 690 45.91 -12.40 3.59
N PHE A 691 45.13 -13.03 2.70
CA PHE A 691 43.98 -13.82 3.13
C PHE A 691 44.37 -14.95 4.10
N ASP A 692 45.49 -15.65 3.85
CA ASP A 692 45.97 -16.71 4.76
C ASP A 692 46.30 -16.19 6.17
N GLN A 693 46.87 -14.98 6.28
CA GLN A 693 47.13 -14.35 7.59
C GLN A 693 45.82 -13.97 8.28
N TYR A 694 44.88 -13.36 7.55
CA TYR A 694 43.55 -13.03 8.08
C TYR A 694 42.85 -14.28 8.63
N GLN A 695 42.83 -15.36 7.84
CA GLN A 695 42.27 -16.65 8.23
C GLN A 695 42.88 -17.18 9.51
N HIS A 696 44.21 -17.13 9.61
CA HIS A 696 44.91 -17.65 10.78
C HIS A 696 44.47 -16.93 12.06
N LEU A 697 44.33 -15.60 11.99
CA LEU A 697 43.92 -14.76 13.13
C LEU A 697 42.45 -14.96 13.52
N THR A 698 41.54 -15.05 12.54
CA THR A 698 40.09 -14.97 12.81
C THR A 698 39.36 -16.31 12.84
N HIS A 699 39.90 -17.39 12.25
CA HIS A 699 39.14 -18.63 12.03
C HIS A 699 38.59 -19.31 13.30
N HIS A 700 39.27 -19.14 14.44
CA HIS A 700 38.79 -19.67 15.71
C HIS A 700 37.61 -18.89 16.27
N GLN A 701 37.50 -17.60 15.94
CA GLN A 701 36.55 -16.65 16.50
C GLN A 701 35.32 -16.42 15.59
N VAL A 702 35.46 -16.62 14.28
CA VAL A 702 34.38 -16.40 13.29
C VAL A 702 33.73 -17.72 12.85
N ASP A 703 32.40 -17.77 12.82
CA ASP A 703 31.64 -18.83 12.16
C ASP A 703 31.41 -18.50 10.69
N ARG A 704 32.19 -19.16 9.85
CA ARG A 704 32.17 -18.94 8.41
C ARG A 704 30.93 -19.46 7.70
N LYS A 705 30.09 -20.26 8.37
CA LYS A 705 28.80 -20.67 7.82
C LYS A 705 27.78 -19.53 7.91
N GLN A 706 28.01 -18.56 8.79
CA GLN A 706 27.12 -17.41 8.98
C GLN A 706 27.46 -16.21 8.08
N PHE A 707 28.48 -16.31 7.22
CA PHE A 707 28.66 -15.35 6.12
C PHE A 707 27.57 -15.47 5.05
N ASP A 708 26.73 -16.50 5.10
CA ASP A 708 25.45 -16.53 4.39
C ASP A 708 24.41 -15.71 5.18
N ILE A 709 24.72 -14.42 5.35
CA ILE A 709 23.80 -13.42 5.92
C ILE A 709 22.53 -13.37 5.02
N PRO A 710 21.35 -12.98 5.52
CA PRO A 710 20.14 -12.96 4.70
C PRO A 710 20.32 -12.26 3.33
N PRO A 711 19.67 -12.74 2.26
CA PRO A 711 19.87 -12.24 0.90
C PRO A 711 19.78 -10.72 0.76
N TYR A 712 18.90 -10.07 1.52
CA TYR A 712 18.75 -8.61 1.54
C TYR A 712 19.99 -7.82 2.01
N TYR A 713 21.07 -8.43 2.49
CA TYR A 713 22.32 -7.68 2.68
C TYR A 713 23.13 -7.51 1.39
N TYR A 714 22.78 -8.29 0.37
CA TYR A 714 23.57 -8.52 -0.84
C TYR A 714 22.86 -8.14 -2.14
N THR A 715 21.56 -7.84 -2.09
CA THR A 715 20.74 -7.54 -3.27
C THR A 715 20.82 -6.07 -3.68
N LYS A 716 20.53 -5.80 -4.97
CA LYS A 716 20.33 -4.44 -5.51
C LYS A 716 19.24 -3.67 -4.74
N GLU A 717 18.23 -4.40 -4.25
CA GLU A 717 17.07 -3.91 -3.49
C GLU A 717 17.32 -3.75 -1.98
N ALA A 718 18.53 -4.07 -1.49
CA ALA A 718 18.88 -3.81 -0.09
C ALA A 718 20.42 -3.58 0.05
N PRO A 719 20.86 -2.35 -0.22
CA PRO A 719 22.22 -1.98 -0.58
C PRO A 719 23.07 -1.75 0.68
N LYS A 720 23.24 -2.77 1.53
CA LYS A 720 24.06 -2.64 2.74
C LYS A 720 25.53 -2.98 2.51
N ILE A 721 25.81 -4.11 1.86
CA ILE A 721 27.18 -4.58 1.59
C ILE A 721 27.58 -4.29 0.15
N LEU A 722 26.68 -4.56 -0.79
CA LEU A 722 26.97 -4.44 -2.22
C LEU A 722 27.52 -3.05 -2.62
N PRO A 723 26.93 -1.91 -2.19
CA PRO A 723 27.49 -0.61 -2.56
C PRO A 723 28.91 -0.37 -2.05
N GLN A 724 29.26 -0.88 -0.87
CA GLN A 724 30.62 -0.74 -0.32
C GLN A 724 31.68 -1.37 -1.22
N ILE A 725 31.30 -2.45 -1.93
CA ILE A 725 32.12 -3.13 -2.91
C ILE A 725 32.11 -2.32 -4.22
N LEU A 726 30.94 -1.96 -4.72
CA LEU A 726 30.81 -1.34 -6.04
C LEU A 726 31.49 0.04 -6.11
N VAL A 727 31.40 0.86 -5.07
CA VAL A 727 32.03 2.20 -5.06
C VAL A 727 33.52 2.20 -4.73
N GLU A 728 34.13 1.04 -4.48
CA GLU A 728 35.58 0.93 -4.24
C GLU A 728 36.34 1.06 -5.58
N PRO A 729 37.30 2.00 -5.72
CA PRO A 729 37.90 2.29 -7.01
C PRO A 729 39.07 1.35 -7.32
N ASP A 730 39.63 0.66 -6.32
CA ASP A 730 40.67 -0.35 -6.50
C ASP A 730 40.04 -1.74 -6.71
N PRO A 731 40.16 -2.32 -7.92
CA PRO A 731 39.65 -3.66 -8.19
C PRO A 731 40.28 -4.71 -7.27
N ALA A 732 41.48 -4.49 -6.73
CA ALA A 732 42.07 -5.45 -5.80
C ALA A 732 41.31 -5.48 -4.46
N THR A 733 40.88 -4.33 -3.96
CA THR A 733 40.05 -4.23 -2.75
C THR A 733 38.66 -4.82 -2.98
N GLN A 734 38.03 -4.55 -4.13
CA GLN A 734 36.76 -5.18 -4.52
C GLN A 734 36.84 -6.72 -4.49
N LEU A 735 37.92 -7.27 -5.06
CA LEU A 735 38.14 -8.72 -5.05
C LEU A 735 38.42 -9.27 -3.64
N ARG A 736 39.06 -8.49 -2.76
CA ARG A 736 39.27 -8.88 -1.35
C ARG A 736 37.96 -8.94 -0.58
N TRP A 737 37.01 -8.03 -0.82
CA TRP A 737 35.66 -8.13 -0.29
C TRP A 737 34.98 -9.43 -0.70
N ILE A 738 35.02 -9.77 -1.99
CA ILE A 738 34.45 -11.03 -2.49
C ILE A 738 35.19 -12.24 -1.90
N GLN A 739 36.51 -12.14 -1.74
CA GLN A 739 37.31 -13.19 -1.12
C GLN A 739 36.92 -13.40 0.35
N TRP A 740 36.68 -12.32 1.09
CA TRP A 740 36.27 -12.35 2.49
C TRP A 740 34.97 -13.14 2.66
N PHE A 741 33.94 -12.82 1.88
CA PHE A 741 32.63 -13.46 1.95
C PHE A 741 32.59 -14.86 1.34
N CYS A 742 33.33 -15.12 0.26
CA CYS A 742 33.10 -16.32 -0.55
C CYS A 742 34.19 -17.39 -0.42
N CYS A 743 35.35 -17.11 0.19
CA CYS A 743 36.49 -18.04 0.17
C CYS A 743 36.81 -18.72 1.52
N LYS A 744 37.43 -19.90 1.43
CA LYS A 744 38.06 -20.63 2.54
C LYS A 744 39.50 -20.99 2.20
N SER A 745 40.41 -20.87 3.17
CA SER A 745 41.78 -21.34 2.99
C SER A 745 41.79 -22.87 2.94
N THR A 746 42.56 -23.41 2.01
CA THR A 746 42.60 -24.83 1.69
C THR A 746 43.53 -25.51 2.70
N PRO A 747 43.08 -26.55 3.43
CA PRO A 747 43.93 -27.20 4.43
C PRO A 747 45.21 -27.75 3.78
N ARG A 748 46.34 -27.58 4.46
CA ARG A 748 47.66 -28.08 4.02
C ARG A 748 47.60 -29.60 3.85
N LYS A 749 47.42 -30.09 2.62
CA LYS A 749 47.79 -31.47 2.29
C LYS A 749 49.30 -31.49 2.03
N PHE A 750 50.03 -32.24 2.86
CA PHE A 750 51.45 -32.54 2.66
C PHE A 750 51.63 -33.28 1.33
N SER A 751 51.86 -32.53 0.26
CA SER A 751 52.35 -33.02 -1.03
C SER A 751 53.50 -32.10 -1.45
N TRP A 752 54.58 -32.68 -1.97
CA TRP A 752 55.82 -31.98 -2.33
C TRP A 752 55.69 -30.87 -3.39
N THR A 753 54.50 -30.64 -3.94
CA THR A 753 54.19 -29.54 -4.87
C THR A 753 53.46 -28.40 -4.15
N ASN A 754 54.15 -27.70 -3.24
CA ASN A 754 53.61 -26.53 -2.53
C ASN A 754 53.55 -25.24 -3.38
N LEU A 755 53.70 -25.30 -4.70
CA LEU A 755 53.93 -24.10 -5.51
C LEU A 755 52.67 -23.29 -5.90
N PHE A 756 51.45 -23.81 -5.71
CA PHE A 756 50.24 -23.07 -6.06
C PHE A 756 49.12 -23.34 -5.06
N ARG A 757 49.13 -22.64 -3.90
CA ARG A 757 47.94 -22.56 -3.05
C ARG A 757 46.84 -21.85 -3.85
N ARG A 758 45.67 -22.48 -3.93
CA ARG A 758 44.45 -21.85 -4.48
C ARG A 758 43.37 -22.00 -3.43
N HIS A 759 42.78 -20.89 -3.00
CA HIS A 759 41.64 -20.87 -2.09
C HIS A 759 40.43 -21.56 -2.73
N THR A 760 39.57 -22.17 -1.91
CA THR A 760 38.31 -22.75 -2.37
C THR A 760 37.16 -21.78 -2.14
N THR A 761 36.23 -21.70 -3.10
CA THR A 761 34.98 -20.94 -2.93
C THR A 761 34.00 -21.79 -2.12
N HIS A 762 33.45 -21.26 -1.03
CA HIS A 762 32.44 -21.95 -0.24
C HIS A 762 31.02 -21.50 -0.57
N ASN A 763 30.83 -20.23 -0.97
CA ASN A 763 29.57 -19.74 -1.51
C ASN A 763 29.78 -19.30 -2.97
N LYS A 764 29.50 -20.22 -3.91
CA LYS A 764 29.64 -19.95 -5.35
C LYS A 764 28.51 -19.07 -5.87
N LYS A 765 27.29 -19.19 -5.31
CA LYS A 765 26.13 -18.40 -5.73
C LYS A 765 26.35 -16.91 -5.44
N LEU A 766 26.71 -16.58 -4.20
CA LEU A 766 27.02 -15.19 -3.80
C LEU A 766 28.21 -14.60 -4.57
N GLN A 767 29.24 -15.41 -4.83
CA GLN A 767 30.35 -14.99 -5.70
C GLN A 767 29.87 -14.65 -7.10
N THR A 768 28.94 -15.41 -7.68
CA THR A 768 28.35 -15.10 -8.98
C THR A 768 27.62 -13.76 -8.93
N VAL A 769 26.75 -13.55 -7.94
CA VAL A 769 25.98 -12.30 -7.78
C VAL A 769 26.91 -11.07 -7.67
N PHE A 770 27.93 -11.12 -6.81
CA PHE A 770 28.87 -9.99 -6.72
C PHE A 770 29.64 -9.72 -8.01
N LEU A 771 30.03 -10.78 -8.73
CA LEU A 771 30.73 -10.61 -10.00
C LEU A 771 29.81 -10.06 -11.08
N GLU A 772 28.54 -10.44 -11.07
CA GLU A 772 27.52 -9.97 -12.01
C GLU A 772 27.27 -8.47 -11.83
N GLU A 773 27.05 -8.05 -10.59
CA GLU A 773 26.89 -6.64 -10.26
C GLU A 773 28.14 -5.83 -10.68
N MET A 774 29.35 -6.31 -10.36
CA MET A 774 30.59 -5.66 -10.81
C MET A 774 30.73 -5.60 -12.34
N PHE A 775 30.25 -6.63 -13.06
CA PHE A 775 30.28 -6.66 -14.52
C PHE A 775 29.36 -5.58 -15.09
N PHE A 776 28.14 -5.47 -14.58
CA PHE A 776 27.20 -4.44 -15.01
C PHE A 776 27.67 -3.03 -14.64
N GLU A 777 28.25 -2.82 -13.45
CA GLU A 777 28.85 -1.52 -13.10
C GLU A 777 29.99 -1.14 -14.06
N GLN A 778 30.84 -2.11 -14.44
CA GLN A 778 31.88 -1.86 -15.44
C GLN A 778 31.27 -1.45 -16.80
N PHE A 779 30.19 -2.10 -17.23
CA PHE A 779 29.50 -1.77 -18.47
C PHE A 779 28.88 -0.36 -18.46
N VAL A 780 28.32 0.07 -17.33
CA VAL A 780 27.83 1.44 -17.15
C VAL A 780 28.98 2.44 -17.29
N HIS A 781 30.09 2.22 -16.57
CA HIS A 781 31.24 3.13 -16.63
C HIS A 781 31.93 3.18 -17.99
N GLU A 782 31.89 2.09 -18.76
CA GLU A 782 32.40 2.03 -20.12
C GLU A 782 31.44 2.64 -21.16
N GLY A 783 30.22 3.03 -20.75
CA GLY A 783 29.18 3.57 -21.62
C GLY A 783 28.51 2.52 -22.51
N ASN A 784 28.67 1.24 -22.17
CA ASN A 784 28.06 0.10 -22.87
C ASN A 784 26.63 -0.21 -22.37
N LEU A 785 26.22 0.41 -21.27
CA LEU A 785 24.90 0.27 -20.66
C LEU A 785 24.43 1.64 -20.12
N SER A 786 23.17 2.00 -20.35
CA SER A 786 22.63 3.26 -19.83
C SER A 786 22.30 3.16 -18.34
N PHE A 787 22.16 4.30 -17.67
CA PHE A 787 21.77 4.36 -16.25
C PHE A 787 20.39 3.75 -16.01
N ILE A 788 19.42 4.04 -16.87
CA ILE A 788 18.05 3.51 -16.78
C ILE A 788 18.06 2.00 -17.01
N ASP A 789 18.76 1.53 -18.05
CA ASP A 789 18.83 0.10 -18.32
C ASP A 789 19.49 -0.65 -17.16
N ARG A 790 20.50 -0.06 -16.51
CA ARG A 790 21.16 -0.67 -15.35
C ARG A 790 20.20 -0.98 -14.18
N GLN A 791 19.15 -0.17 -14.00
CA GLN A 791 18.17 -0.39 -12.92
C GLN A 791 17.35 -1.67 -13.15
N THR A 792 17.16 -2.08 -14.39
CA THR A 792 16.21 -3.13 -14.78
C THR A 792 16.86 -4.35 -15.43
N ILE A 793 18.02 -4.20 -16.08
CA ILE A 793 18.67 -5.25 -16.84
C ILE A 793 19.25 -6.35 -15.94
N GLU A 794 19.04 -7.60 -16.34
CA GLU A 794 19.60 -8.79 -15.72
C GLU A 794 20.41 -9.60 -16.73
N LEU A 795 21.13 -10.64 -16.27
CA LEU A 795 21.92 -11.50 -17.16
C LEU A 795 21.10 -12.15 -18.27
N ASP A 796 19.83 -12.46 -17.99
CA ASP A 796 18.93 -13.12 -18.95
C ASP A 796 18.46 -12.17 -20.07
N ASP A 797 18.59 -10.85 -19.87
CA ASP A 797 18.31 -9.83 -20.88
C ASP A 797 19.50 -9.60 -21.83
N LEU A 798 20.67 -10.17 -21.54
CA LEU A 798 21.85 -10.02 -22.36
C LEU A 798 21.71 -10.75 -23.70
N THR A 799 22.23 -10.14 -24.76
CA THR A 799 22.40 -10.81 -26.05
C THR A 799 23.36 -12.00 -25.92
N SER A 800 23.37 -12.92 -26.89
CA SER A 800 24.30 -14.06 -26.87
C SER A 800 25.77 -13.63 -26.79
N GLU A 801 26.15 -12.52 -27.42
CA GLU A 801 27.50 -11.94 -27.33
C GLU A 801 27.77 -11.37 -25.92
N GLY A 802 26.80 -10.67 -25.33
CA GLY A 802 26.88 -10.19 -23.95
C GLY A 802 27.05 -11.33 -22.94
N LEU A 803 26.34 -12.44 -23.14
CA LEU A 803 26.45 -13.62 -22.29
C LEU A 803 27.82 -14.30 -22.40
N GLU A 804 28.41 -14.37 -23.61
CA GLU A 804 29.78 -14.86 -23.79
C GLU A 804 30.79 -13.95 -23.06
N CYS A 805 30.63 -12.62 -23.17
CA CYS A 805 31.46 -11.64 -22.47
C CYS A 805 31.39 -11.83 -20.95
N TRP A 806 30.18 -11.99 -20.41
CA TRP A 806 29.95 -12.29 -19.00
C TRP A 806 30.65 -13.59 -18.57
N GLN A 807 30.50 -14.67 -19.32
CA GLN A 807 31.14 -15.95 -18.99
C GLN A 807 32.67 -15.86 -18.98
N ASP A 808 33.26 -15.08 -19.89
CA ASP A 808 34.69 -14.79 -19.92
C ASP A 808 35.14 -13.99 -18.69
N TYR A 809 34.40 -12.92 -18.38
CA TYR A 809 34.62 -12.08 -17.21
C TYR A 809 34.56 -12.90 -15.91
N GLN A 810 33.49 -13.67 -15.72
CA GLN A 810 33.28 -14.52 -14.55
C GLN A 810 34.42 -15.52 -14.37
N ARG A 811 34.85 -16.20 -15.46
CA ARG A 811 35.96 -17.16 -15.43
C ARG A 811 37.28 -16.49 -15.05
N HIS A 812 37.54 -15.30 -15.58
CA HIS A 812 38.75 -14.53 -15.28
C HIS A 812 38.80 -14.07 -13.83
N MET A 813 37.74 -13.43 -13.35
CA MET A 813 37.67 -12.85 -12.00
C MET A 813 37.65 -13.94 -10.93
N THR A 814 36.96 -15.06 -11.15
CA THR A 814 37.00 -16.24 -10.27
C THR A 814 38.44 -16.77 -10.08
N ARG A 815 39.29 -16.70 -11.12
CA ARG A 815 40.70 -17.10 -11.00
C ARG A 815 41.52 -16.10 -10.21
N LYS A 816 41.24 -14.79 -10.34
CA LYS A 816 41.93 -13.75 -9.56
C LYS A 816 41.61 -13.83 -8.07
N ILE A 817 40.33 -13.98 -7.70
CA ILE A 817 39.88 -14.12 -6.30
C ILE A 817 40.60 -15.27 -5.58
N LYS A 818 40.91 -16.35 -6.29
CA LYS A 818 41.59 -17.54 -5.72
C LYS A 818 43.11 -17.42 -5.63
N ARG A 819 43.70 -16.38 -6.23
CA ARG A 819 45.16 -16.15 -6.33
C ARG A 819 45.66 -15.00 -5.46
N GLN A 820 44.81 -14.00 -5.21
CA GLN A 820 45.04 -12.99 -4.17
C GLN A 820 44.95 -13.64 -2.79
#